data_AF-A0A1T1D4N2-F1
#
_entry.id   AF-A0A1T1D4N2-F1
#
_cell.length_a   1.000
_cell.length_b   1.000
_cell.length_c   1.000
_cell.angle_alpha   90.00
_cell.angle_beta   90.00
_cell.angle_gamma   90.00
#
_symmetry.space_group_name_H-M   'P 1'
#
loop_
_entity.id
_entity.type
_entity.pdbx_description
1 polymer ?
#
loop_
_entity_poly.entity_id
_entity_poly.type
_entity_poly.pdbx_seq_one_letter_code
_entity_poly.pdbx_strand_id
1 'polypeptide(L)'
;MSPQLHPSTIAAVKERADIVDVVSEHVVLKKRGREFVGLCPFHEDKSPSMTVSPAKQIYHCFSCGAGGHGIKFLMELQQSNFTEVVLQLAQRYQVPVQTLSGGQQDRLRQKLSHQESLYRVLALAAGWFQTNLQQAGGQAALAYLKQRGLSGAAMEQFQLGYAPDSWDALLRHLGQVEGVTALQLEAAGLAVPRQGGEGHYDRFRQRLMIPIRDKQGRVVGFGGRSLDGREPKYLNSPETAVFEKGKILFGLDMAVNAIHKADLAVVVEGYFDVIALHSAGVRNSVAALGTALSSWQIKQLCRASTGKRIVLNFDGDQAGARATQRAIQEVEQLALQGQLELRVLSLPPGQDPDDYLRQHGSQAYGQYLAIAPLWLDWQIEEELRDCDLSRADHFQRARRSMVELLGKLPPTAVRSRYIHQMAERLARGQARLVLDLEADLRQQVQGQRWHGRSSRHAPPGEVSARATAESRILQLYLLCPAHRPAIRRVLHQRNWDGFTIATHRRLWAAITTVEHQHLTPMEGQWSQASSGPATYPEPIAQALTSLDLPPLLMAHLSAEDTIDLQPRLTALLQPSETAQVDLIQPLLTLRDAAAKLERQRSERRGRHLLAAWSNESIITPEHCIATLLEQESATAPETSDDPKAAAADKIQALYVQGNREALRLQELYYIERRNLSTLDKERCGALENQNPLSGDSKHGTTGNG
;
A
#
# COMPACT_ATOMS: atom_id res chain seq x y z
N MET A 1 17.86 8.55 11.95
CA MET A 1 18.83 7.45 11.87
C MET A 1 19.31 7.14 13.28
N SER A 2 19.28 5.89 13.71
CA SER A 2 19.79 5.49 15.03
C SER A 2 21.31 5.75 15.07
N PRO A 3 21.84 6.32 16.16
CA PRO A 3 23.28 6.56 16.26
C PRO A 3 24.04 5.24 16.18
N GLN A 4 25.06 5.17 15.33
CA GLN A 4 25.93 4.01 15.26
C GLN A 4 26.86 4.03 16.48
N LEU A 5 26.59 3.12 17.41
CA LEU A 5 27.41 2.92 18.60
C LEU A 5 28.77 2.37 18.19
N HIS A 6 29.83 2.91 18.78
CA HIS A 6 31.17 2.39 18.56
C HIS A 6 31.27 0.96 19.13
N PRO A 7 31.95 0.02 18.44
CA PRO A 7 32.11 -1.35 18.92
C PRO A 7 32.65 -1.47 20.35
N SER A 8 33.50 -0.52 20.80
CA SER A 8 34.03 -0.46 22.17
C SER A 8 32.94 -0.29 23.23
N THR A 9 31.91 0.52 22.99
CA THR A 9 30.79 0.69 23.91
C THR A 9 29.96 -0.57 23.99
N ILE A 10 29.70 -1.22 22.85
CA ILE A 10 28.96 -2.49 22.82
C ILE A 10 29.73 -3.57 23.60
N ALA A 11 31.05 -3.64 23.42
CA ALA A 11 31.90 -4.58 24.14
C ALA A 11 31.92 -4.28 25.65
N ALA A 12 32.14 -3.03 26.05
CA ALA A 12 32.18 -2.63 27.46
C ALA A 12 30.82 -2.84 28.17
N VAL A 13 29.71 -2.62 27.47
CA VAL A 13 28.37 -2.95 28.00
C VAL A 13 28.21 -4.46 28.17
N LYS A 14 28.61 -5.27 27.19
CA LYS A 14 28.54 -6.74 27.29
C LYS A 14 29.43 -7.29 28.41
N GLU A 15 30.54 -6.62 28.71
CA GLU A 15 31.47 -7.01 29.77
C GLU A 15 30.96 -6.64 31.16
N ARG A 16 30.37 -5.44 31.33
CA ARG A 16 29.89 -4.98 32.64
C ARG A 16 28.48 -5.44 33.00
N ALA A 17 27.64 -5.71 32.01
CA ALA A 17 26.26 -6.13 32.25
C ALA A 17 26.20 -7.64 32.55
N ASP A 18 26.39 -8.00 33.83
CA ASP A 18 26.23 -9.39 34.26
C ASP A 18 24.79 -9.87 34.03
N ILE A 19 24.65 -11.04 33.41
CA ILE A 19 23.33 -11.56 33.04
C ILE A 19 22.45 -11.88 34.24
N VAL A 20 23.02 -12.29 35.38
CA VAL A 20 22.25 -12.58 36.59
C VAL A 20 21.67 -11.27 37.12
N ASP A 21 22.47 -10.19 37.15
CA ASP A 21 22.03 -8.86 37.58
C ASP A 21 20.98 -8.26 36.64
N VAL A 22 21.08 -8.53 35.33
CA VAL A 22 20.10 -8.08 34.35
C VAL A 22 18.78 -8.84 34.48
N VAL A 23 18.83 -10.16 34.62
CA VAL A 23 17.62 -11.00 34.67
C VAL A 23 16.93 -10.92 36.04
N SER A 24 17.70 -10.82 37.14
CA SER A 24 17.16 -10.79 38.51
C SER A 24 16.32 -9.56 38.83
N GLU A 25 16.45 -8.47 38.07
CA GLU A 25 15.57 -7.30 38.18
C GLU A 25 14.12 -7.60 37.74
N HIS A 26 13.95 -8.58 36.88
CA HIS A 26 12.67 -8.88 36.24
C HIS A 26 12.10 -10.23 36.67
N VAL A 27 12.96 -11.14 37.13
CA VAL A 27 12.59 -12.51 37.46
C VAL A 27 13.24 -12.92 38.78
N VAL A 28 12.43 -13.48 39.67
CA VAL A 28 12.96 -14.08 40.91
C VAL A 28 13.76 -15.33 40.55
N LEU A 29 15.07 -15.24 40.69
CA LEU A 29 16.02 -16.32 40.43
C LEU A 29 16.37 -17.08 41.72
N LYS A 30 16.34 -18.41 41.67
CA LYS A 30 16.82 -19.30 42.73
C LYS A 30 18.09 -20.01 42.26
N LYS A 31 19.13 -20.01 43.11
CA LYS A 31 20.38 -20.69 42.79
C LYS A 31 20.17 -22.21 42.84
N ARG A 32 20.57 -22.91 41.77
CA ARG A 32 20.52 -24.38 41.65
C ARG A 32 21.86 -24.88 41.11
N GLY A 33 22.76 -25.25 42.03
CA GLY A 33 24.13 -25.62 41.69
C GLY A 33 24.94 -24.41 41.21
N ARG A 34 25.51 -24.50 40.01
CA ARG A 34 26.29 -23.41 39.37
C ARG A 34 25.43 -22.43 38.57
N GLU A 35 24.15 -22.74 38.41
CA GLU A 35 23.19 -22.03 37.56
C GLU A 35 22.12 -21.37 38.44
N PHE A 36 21.36 -20.44 37.87
CA PHE A 36 20.18 -19.85 38.47
C PHE A 36 18.94 -20.27 37.70
N VAL A 37 17.82 -20.50 38.38
CA VAL A 37 16.57 -20.93 37.76
C VAL A 37 15.43 -20.03 38.21
N GLY A 38 14.56 -19.64 37.27
CA GLY A 38 13.39 -18.81 37.53
C GLY A 38 12.23 -19.14 36.59
N LEU A 39 11.09 -18.51 36.85
CA LEU A 39 9.96 -18.55 35.92
C LEU A 39 10.31 -17.72 34.69
N CYS A 40 10.04 -18.25 33.51
CA CYS A 40 10.29 -17.52 32.27
C CYS A 40 9.26 -16.38 32.11
N PRO A 41 9.68 -15.15 31.83
CA PRO A 41 8.74 -14.04 31.62
C PRO A 41 8.10 -14.05 30.22
N PHE A 42 8.57 -14.93 29.32
CA PHE A 42 8.14 -14.97 27.91
C PHE A 42 7.01 -15.96 27.64
N HIS A 43 6.59 -16.74 28.64
CA HIS A 43 5.43 -17.63 28.55
C HIS A 43 4.91 -17.95 29.96
N GLU A 44 3.68 -18.44 30.08
CA GLU A 44 3.13 -18.85 31.38
C GLU A 44 3.57 -20.28 31.72
N ASP A 45 4.36 -20.42 32.78
CA ASP A 45 4.76 -21.70 33.36
C ASP A 45 4.46 -21.70 34.87
N LYS A 46 4.03 -22.84 35.41
CA LYS A 46 3.87 -23.03 36.86
C LYS A 46 5.17 -23.49 37.52
N SER A 47 6.13 -23.97 36.73
CA SER A 47 7.40 -24.50 37.16
C SER A 47 8.57 -23.66 36.62
N PRO A 48 9.66 -23.44 37.40
CA PRO A 48 10.82 -22.72 36.91
C PRO A 48 11.47 -23.42 35.71
N SER A 49 11.26 -22.87 34.51
CA SER A 49 11.74 -23.42 33.23
C SER A 49 12.87 -22.63 32.58
N MET A 50 13.18 -21.44 33.11
CA MET A 50 14.28 -20.61 32.63
C MET A 50 15.51 -20.82 33.49
N THR A 51 16.64 -21.16 32.86
CA THR A 51 17.96 -21.26 33.49
C THR A 51 18.84 -20.10 33.04
N VAL A 52 19.60 -19.52 33.96
CA VAL A 52 20.55 -18.43 33.74
C VAL A 52 21.92 -18.90 34.18
N SER A 53 22.88 -18.84 33.26
CA SER A 53 24.25 -19.29 33.45
C SER A 53 25.19 -18.11 33.64
N PRO A 54 25.71 -17.88 34.86
CA PRO A 54 26.69 -16.81 35.10
C PRO A 54 28.00 -17.08 34.33
N ALA A 55 28.42 -18.35 34.27
CA ALA A 55 29.65 -18.74 33.60
C ALA A 55 29.60 -18.53 32.08
N LYS A 56 28.43 -18.76 31.46
CA LYS A 56 28.24 -18.61 30.02
C LYS A 56 27.67 -17.23 29.63
N GLN A 57 27.25 -16.42 30.59
CA GLN A 57 26.55 -15.14 30.38
C GLN A 57 25.34 -15.27 29.43
N ILE A 58 24.59 -16.38 29.56
CA ILE A 58 23.38 -16.66 28.77
C ILE A 58 22.22 -17.15 29.63
N TYR A 59 21.00 -16.87 29.17
CA TYR A 59 19.78 -17.46 29.68
C TYR A 59 19.20 -18.41 28.62
N HIS A 60 18.49 -19.44 29.06
CA HIS A 60 17.76 -20.35 28.20
C HIS A 60 16.53 -20.89 28.92
N CYS A 61 15.38 -20.84 28.26
CA CYS A 61 14.14 -21.42 28.72
C CYS A 61 13.89 -22.75 28.02
N PHE A 62 13.80 -23.82 28.80
CA PHE A 62 13.61 -25.17 28.28
C PHE A 62 12.17 -25.45 27.79
N SER A 63 11.19 -24.65 28.23
CA SER A 63 9.80 -24.78 27.80
C SER A 63 9.50 -24.07 26.47
N CYS A 64 9.81 -22.78 26.35
CA CYS A 64 9.52 -21.98 25.14
C CYS A 64 10.70 -21.80 24.17
N GLY A 65 11.91 -22.25 24.52
CA GLY A 65 13.11 -22.11 23.69
C GLY A 65 13.72 -20.70 23.66
N ALA A 66 13.17 -19.72 24.39
CA ALA A 66 13.75 -18.39 24.49
C ALA A 66 15.16 -18.46 25.12
N GLY A 67 16.14 -17.78 24.53
CA GLY A 67 17.50 -17.81 25.05
C GLY A 67 18.46 -16.82 24.37
N GLY A 68 19.46 -16.38 25.12
CA GLY A 68 20.46 -15.41 24.67
C GLY A 68 21.22 -14.73 25.80
N HIS A 69 21.91 -13.63 25.49
CA HIS A 69 22.62 -12.81 26.48
C HIS A 69 21.71 -11.70 27.08
N GLY A 70 22.17 -11.00 28.12
CA GLY A 70 21.40 -9.96 28.83
C GLY A 70 20.77 -8.88 27.92
N ILE A 71 21.50 -8.42 26.89
CA ILE A 71 20.92 -7.47 25.90
C ILE A 71 19.71 -8.09 25.17
N LYS A 72 19.78 -9.36 24.74
CA LYS A 72 18.69 -10.03 24.02
C LYS A 72 17.51 -10.26 24.95
N PHE A 73 17.76 -10.65 26.20
CA PHE A 73 16.74 -10.74 27.24
C PHE A 73 15.95 -9.43 27.39
N LEU A 74 16.64 -8.30 27.53
CA LEU A 74 15.98 -6.99 27.66
C LEU A 74 15.29 -6.54 26.36
N MET A 75 15.88 -6.82 25.20
CA MET A 75 15.24 -6.54 23.91
C MET A 75 13.89 -7.25 23.78
N GLU A 76 13.84 -8.55 24.13
CA GLU A 76 12.63 -9.36 24.06
C GLU A 76 11.64 -8.99 25.15
N LEU A 77 12.11 -8.73 26.37
CA LEU A 77 11.26 -8.36 27.50
C LEU A 77 10.62 -6.98 27.33
N GLN A 78 11.40 -6.00 26.87
CA GLN A 78 10.95 -4.61 26.76
C GLN A 78 10.48 -4.23 25.34
N GLN A 79 10.57 -5.15 24.38
CA GLN A 79 10.31 -4.89 22.96
C GLN A 79 11.09 -3.65 22.46
N SER A 80 12.37 -3.58 22.85
CA SER A 80 13.28 -2.46 22.56
C SER A 80 14.32 -2.84 21.51
N ASN A 81 14.78 -1.87 20.72
CA ASN A 81 15.83 -2.14 19.74
C ASN A 81 17.20 -2.22 20.39
N PHE A 82 18.16 -2.84 19.68
CA PHE A 82 19.50 -3.09 20.20
C PHE A 82 20.20 -1.82 20.70
N THR A 83 20.14 -0.71 19.95
CA THR A 83 20.79 0.55 20.33
C THR A 83 20.21 1.12 21.62
N GLU A 84 18.89 1.11 21.78
CA GLU A 84 18.21 1.55 23.00
C GLU A 84 18.64 0.74 24.21
N VAL A 85 18.65 -0.58 24.10
CA VAL A 85 19.05 -1.47 25.21
C VAL A 85 20.52 -1.29 25.57
N VAL A 86 21.40 -1.14 24.58
CA VAL A 86 22.82 -0.87 24.84
C VAL A 86 23.02 0.49 25.52
N LEU A 87 22.29 1.53 25.12
CA LEU A 87 22.35 2.84 25.78
C LEU A 87 21.82 2.79 27.22
N GLN A 88 20.72 2.07 27.46
CA GLN A 88 20.16 1.86 28.80
C GLN A 88 21.14 1.14 29.71
N LEU A 89 21.73 0.04 29.24
CA LEU A 89 22.74 -0.69 30.00
C LEU A 89 24.02 0.14 30.18
N ALA A 90 24.43 0.92 29.17
CA ALA A 90 25.57 1.80 29.30
C ALA A 90 25.36 2.85 30.40
N GLN A 91 24.17 3.44 30.47
CA GLN A 91 23.81 4.35 31.54
C GLN A 91 23.82 3.67 32.91
N ARG A 92 23.18 2.49 33.02
CA ARG A 92 23.08 1.72 34.27
C ARG A 92 24.45 1.33 34.82
N TYR A 93 25.33 0.80 33.97
CA TYR A 93 26.68 0.34 34.34
C TYR A 93 27.75 1.43 34.18
N GLN A 94 27.34 2.70 34.04
CA GLN A 94 28.20 3.87 33.89
C GLN A 94 29.31 3.65 32.85
N VAL A 95 28.96 3.02 31.72
CA VAL A 95 29.84 2.80 30.58
C VAL A 95 29.82 4.06 29.71
N PRO A 96 31.00 4.66 29.43
CA PRO A 96 31.07 5.78 28.51
C PRO A 96 30.58 5.38 27.11
N VAL A 97 29.52 6.04 26.64
CA VAL A 97 29.01 5.85 25.28
C VAL A 97 29.92 6.60 24.29
N GLN A 98 30.54 5.84 23.38
CA GLN A 98 31.31 6.31 22.24
C GLN A 98 30.48 6.03 20.97
N THR A 99 30.44 7.01 20.07
CA THR A 99 29.84 6.88 18.73
C THR A 99 30.92 7.10 17.68
N LEU A 100 30.73 6.61 16.45
CA LEU A 100 31.74 6.71 15.36
C LEU A 100 32.13 8.15 14.95
N SER A 101 31.55 9.20 15.56
CA SER A 101 31.90 10.61 15.33
C SER A 101 31.76 11.45 16.61
N GLY A 102 32.82 12.14 17.03
CA GLY A 102 32.88 12.88 18.31
C GLY A 102 31.83 14.00 18.46
N GLY A 103 31.52 14.75 17.40
CA GLY A 103 30.47 15.79 17.43
C GLY A 103 29.04 15.25 17.56
N GLN A 104 28.81 13.96 17.30
CA GLN A 104 27.53 13.30 17.54
C GLN A 104 27.37 12.87 19.01
N GLN A 105 28.48 12.70 19.73
CA GLN A 105 28.50 12.25 21.12
C GLN A 105 27.94 13.31 22.07
N ASP A 106 28.36 14.58 21.95
CA ASP A 106 27.86 15.67 22.79
C ASP A 106 26.39 15.96 22.51
N ARG A 107 25.98 15.94 21.24
CA ARG A 107 24.58 16.11 20.84
C ARG A 107 23.69 14.98 21.38
N LEU A 108 24.16 13.74 21.36
CA LEU A 108 23.41 12.60 21.92
C LEU A 108 23.31 12.69 23.44
N ARG A 109 24.40 13.03 24.14
CA ARG A 109 24.40 13.23 25.59
C ARG A 109 23.47 14.35 26.02
N GLN A 110 23.55 15.51 25.35
CA GLN A 110 22.65 16.64 25.60
C GLN A 110 21.19 16.25 25.37
N LYS A 111 20.89 15.51 24.29
CA LYS A 111 19.53 15.03 24.00
C LYS A 111 19.01 14.09 25.09
N LEU A 112 19.80 13.13 25.54
CA LEU A 112 19.40 12.18 26.58
C LEU A 112 19.18 12.88 27.93
N SER A 113 20.11 13.75 28.32
CA SER A 113 19.98 14.56 29.55
C SER A 113 18.75 15.46 29.51
N HIS A 114 18.47 16.08 28.37
CA HIS A 114 17.26 16.87 28.18
C HIS A 114 16.00 16.02 28.33
N GLN A 115 15.94 14.83 27.72
CA GLN A 115 14.80 13.92 27.85
C GLN A 115 14.60 13.45 29.31
N GLU A 116 15.67 13.12 30.03
CA GLU A 116 15.61 12.77 31.46
C GLU A 116 15.05 13.90 32.32
N SER A 117 15.48 15.13 32.06
CA SER A 117 14.91 16.31 32.72
C SER A 117 13.40 16.41 32.48
N LEU A 118 12.94 16.15 31.25
CA LEU A 118 11.51 16.18 30.93
C LEU A 118 10.73 15.07 31.65
N TYR A 119 11.23 13.82 31.65
CA TYR A 119 10.60 12.73 32.39
C TYR A 119 10.47 13.04 33.88
N ARG A 120 11.50 13.63 34.50
CA ARG A 120 11.46 14.05 35.91
C ARG A 120 10.35 15.08 36.14
N VAL A 121 10.31 16.14 35.33
CA VAL A 121 9.30 17.21 35.48
C VAL A 121 7.87 16.67 35.31
N LEU A 122 7.67 15.80 34.31
CA LEU A 122 6.36 15.18 34.05
C LEU A 122 5.92 14.25 35.20
N ALA A 123 6.85 13.49 35.79
CA ALA A 123 6.56 12.65 36.95
C ALA A 123 6.17 13.47 38.19
N LEU A 124 6.90 14.57 38.46
CA LEU A 124 6.56 15.50 39.54
C LEU A 124 5.18 16.13 39.34
N ALA A 125 4.89 16.58 38.12
CA ALA A 125 3.57 17.13 37.78
C ALA A 125 2.45 16.08 37.95
N ALA A 126 2.68 14.84 37.54
CA ALA A 126 1.71 13.75 37.70
C ALA A 126 1.39 13.49 39.19
N GLY A 127 2.41 13.44 40.05
CA GLY A 127 2.23 13.29 41.50
C GLY A 127 1.47 14.47 42.12
N TRP A 128 1.77 15.69 41.69
CA TRP A 128 1.06 16.89 42.14
C TRP A 128 -0.41 16.88 41.72
N PHE A 129 -0.72 16.56 40.46
CA PHE A 129 -2.10 16.46 39.98
C PHE A 129 -2.89 15.36 40.72
N GLN A 130 -2.29 14.20 40.98
CA GLN A 130 -2.92 13.14 41.79
C GLN A 130 -3.22 13.61 43.21
N THR A 131 -2.28 14.31 43.84
CA THR A 131 -2.49 14.87 45.19
C THR A 131 -3.64 15.87 45.20
N ASN A 132 -3.70 16.77 44.22
CA ASN A 132 -4.78 17.75 44.09
C ASN A 132 -6.16 17.12 43.87
N LEU A 133 -6.23 15.95 43.23
CA LEU A 133 -7.51 15.24 43.05
C LEU A 133 -8.13 14.85 44.39
N GLN A 134 -7.31 14.53 45.40
CA GLN A 134 -7.76 14.15 46.75
C GLN A 134 -8.04 15.36 47.66
N GLN A 135 -7.68 16.58 47.25
CA GLN A 135 -7.90 17.79 48.03
C GLN A 135 -9.31 18.36 47.83
N ALA A 136 -9.68 19.35 48.66
CA ALA A 136 -10.98 20.02 48.59
C ALA A 136 -11.30 20.56 47.18
N GLY A 137 -10.30 21.11 46.48
CA GLY A 137 -10.46 21.60 45.11
C GLY A 137 -10.74 20.51 44.06
N GLY A 138 -10.38 19.25 44.33
CA GLY A 138 -10.56 18.11 43.43
C GLY A 138 -11.91 17.40 43.57
N GLN A 139 -12.76 17.78 44.54
CA GLN A 139 -14.01 17.07 44.83
C GLN A 139 -14.97 16.99 43.64
N ALA A 140 -15.07 18.05 42.83
CA ALA A 140 -15.88 18.03 41.60
C ALA A 140 -15.34 17.02 40.57
N ALA A 141 -14.02 16.91 40.43
CA ALA A 141 -13.38 15.94 39.55
C ALA A 141 -13.60 14.51 40.05
N LEU A 142 -13.46 14.27 41.36
CA LEU A 142 -13.76 12.98 41.99
C LEU A 142 -15.22 12.58 41.81
N ALA A 143 -16.16 13.51 42.01
CA ALA A 143 -17.59 13.26 41.82
C ALA A 143 -17.89 12.86 40.36
N TYR A 144 -17.28 13.56 39.39
CA TYR A 144 -17.40 13.21 37.97
C TYR A 144 -16.86 11.80 37.67
N LEU A 145 -15.68 11.44 38.20
CA LEU A 145 -15.10 10.10 38.01
C LEU A 145 -15.98 9.00 38.62
N LYS A 146 -16.55 9.24 39.81
CA LYS A 146 -17.48 8.32 40.48
C LYS A 146 -18.79 8.18 39.71
N GLN A 147 -19.32 9.27 39.16
CA GLN A 147 -20.52 9.23 38.30
C GLN A 147 -20.30 8.37 37.05
N ARG A 148 -19.07 8.35 36.52
CA ARG A 148 -18.67 7.43 35.45
C ARG A 148 -18.43 5.99 35.90
N GLY A 149 -18.53 5.69 37.19
CA GLY A 149 -18.36 4.33 37.72
C GLY A 149 -16.91 3.88 37.86
N LEU A 150 -15.93 4.80 37.79
CA LEU A 150 -14.52 4.44 37.98
C LEU A 150 -14.23 4.14 39.45
N SER A 151 -13.59 2.99 39.70
CA SER A 151 -13.16 2.59 41.04
C SER A 151 -11.89 3.36 41.47
N GLY A 152 -11.64 3.46 42.79
CA GLY A 152 -10.40 4.06 43.30
C GLY A 152 -9.14 3.37 42.76
N ALA A 153 -9.18 2.05 42.61
CA ALA A 153 -8.09 1.28 42.02
C ALA A 153 -7.83 1.65 40.55
N ALA A 154 -8.89 1.90 39.76
CA ALA A 154 -8.73 2.39 38.39
C ALA A 154 -8.15 3.81 38.35
N MET A 155 -8.60 4.70 39.26
CA MET A 155 -8.05 6.06 39.36
C MET A 155 -6.54 6.03 39.69
N GLU A 156 -6.12 5.15 40.60
CA GLU A 156 -4.72 4.97 40.98
C GLU A 156 -3.89 4.33 39.85
N GLN A 157 -4.38 3.24 39.25
CA GLN A 157 -3.71 2.53 38.16
C GLN A 157 -3.43 3.46 36.96
N PHE A 158 -4.40 4.31 36.61
CA PHE A 158 -4.26 5.30 35.54
C PHE A 158 -3.67 6.64 36.01
N GLN A 159 -3.33 6.76 37.30
CA GLN A 159 -2.72 7.96 37.88
C GLN A 159 -3.53 9.24 37.63
N LEU A 160 -4.87 9.13 37.66
CA LEU A 160 -5.76 10.26 37.38
C LEU A 160 -5.55 11.38 38.41
N GLY A 161 -5.58 12.62 37.93
CA GLY A 161 -5.30 13.79 38.74
C GLY A 161 -6.22 14.97 38.44
N TYR A 162 -5.98 16.10 39.08
CA TYR A 162 -6.74 17.33 38.86
C TYR A 162 -5.81 18.55 38.77
N ALA A 163 -6.02 19.35 37.73
CA ALA A 163 -5.42 20.67 37.56
C ALA A 163 -6.38 21.73 38.13
N PRO A 164 -5.99 22.46 39.19
CA PRO A 164 -6.81 23.51 39.80
C PRO A 164 -7.17 24.62 38.80
N ASP A 165 -8.23 25.38 39.11
CA ASP A 165 -8.57 26.58 38.36
C ASP A 165 -7.67 27.75 38.81
N SER A 166 -6.41 27.73 38.36
CA SER A 166 -5.41 28.74 38.66
C SER A 166 -4.50 28.95 37.46
N TRP A 167 -4.00 30.17 37.27
CA TRP A 167 -3.11 30.51 36.16
C TRP A 167 -1.67 30.06 36.35
N ASP A 168 -1.24 29.76 37.57
CA ASP A 168 0.18 29.56 37.90
C ASP A 168 0.41 28.57 39.07
N ALA A 169 -0.59 27.75 39.42
CA ALA A 169 -0.49 26.89 40.58
C ALA A 169 0.60 25.82 40.43
N LEU A 170 0.71 25.21 39.24
CA LEU A 170 1.77 24.24 38.94
C LEU A 170 3.13 24.93 38.86
N LEU A 171 3.21 26.07 38.16
CA LEU A 171 4.42 26.91 38.09
C LEU A 171 4.97 27.28 39.46
N ARG A 172 4.11 27.78 40.37
CA ARG A 172 4.51 28.13 41.74
C ARG A 172 4.93 26.91 42.53
N HIS A 173 4.15 25.83 42.49
CA HIS A 173 4.44 24.63 43.27
C HIS A 173 5.78 23.99 42.86
N LEU A 174 5.97 23.68 41.58
CA LEU A 174 7.19 23.03 41.11
C LEU A 174 8.40 23.98 41.09
N GLY A 175 8.18 25.28 40.92
CA GLY A 175 9.24 26.28 41.04
C GLY A 175 9.77 26.42 42.46
N GLN A 176 8.88 26.49 43.46
CA GLN A 176 9.27 26.71 44.86
C GLN A 176 9.74 25.44 45.57
N VAL A 177 9.10 24.30 45.32
CA VAL A 177 9.35 23.05 46.06
C VAL A 177 10.45 22.23 45.39
N GLU A 178 10.46 22.18 44.05
CA GLU A 178 11.29 21.25 43.28
C GLU A 178 12.40 21.93 42.46
N GLY A 179 12.46 23.27 42.50
CA GLY A 179 13.42 24.08 41.75
C GLY A 179 13.25 24.00 40.23
N VAL A 180 12.05 23.63 39.75
CA VAL A 180 11.77 23.47 38.32
C VAL A 180 11.51 24.84 37.70
N THR A 181 12.26 25.17 36.64
CA THR A 181 12.13 26.46 35.95
C THR A 181 10.90 26.50 35.03
N ALA A 182 10.38 27.71 34.76
CA ALA A 182 9.26 27.89 33.82
C ALA A 182 9.59 27.37 32.41
N LEU A 183 10.84 27.51 31.96
CA LEU A 183 11.31 26.98 30.67
C LEU A 183 11.28 25.45 30.62
N GLN A 184 11.59 24.75 31.72
CA GLN A 184 11.47 23.29 31.78
C GLN A 184 10.00 22.86 31.72
N LEU A 185 9.09 23.59 32.35
CA LEU A 185 7.65 23.32 32.27
C LEU A 185 7.08 23.61 30.89
N GLU A 186 7.55 24.66 30.22
CA GLU A 186 7.22 24.92 28.81
C GLU A 186 7.71 23.79 27.91
N ALA A 187 8.96 23.37 28.04
CA ALA A 187 9.54 22.26 27.27
C ALA A 187 8.82 20.92 27.52
N ALA A 188 8.27 20.72 28.71
CA ALA A 188 7.41 19.58 29.05
C ALA A 188 5.95 19.73 28.56
N GLY A 189 5.59 20.87 27.96
CA GLY A 189 4.26 21.16 27.47
C GLY A 189 3.23 21.44 28.57
N LEU A 190 3.69 21.83 29.76
CA LEU A 190 2.86 22.11 30.94
C LEU A 190 2.61 23.61 31.19
N ALA A 191 3.46 24.47 30.64
CA ALA A 191 3.33 25.93 30.70
C ALA A 191 3.28 26.55 29.30
N VAL A 192 2.70 27.74 29.20
CA VAL A 192 2.61 28.53 27.96
C VAL A 192 3.17 29.93 28.22
N PRO A 193 4.05 30.45 27.34
CA PRO A 193 4.54 31.83 27.47
C PRO A 193 3.42 32.85 27.24
N ARG A 194 3.47 33.99 27.94
CA ARG A 194 2.52 35.09 27.73
C ARG A 194 2.78 35.78 26.38
N GLN A 195 1.70 36.11 25.66
CA GLN A 195 1.78 36.91 24.44
C GLN A 195 2.00 38.38 24.83
N GLY A 196 3.13 38.98 24.43
CA GLY A 196 3.41 40.41 24.61
C GLY A 196 3.90 40.85 26.00
N GLY A 197 4.39 39.93 26.84
CA GLY A 197 4.97 40.26 28.15
C GLY A 197 5.85 39.13 28.70
N GLU A 198 6.49 39.35 29.85
CA GLU A 198 7.33 38.35 30.50
C GLU A 198 6.51 37.32 31.30
N GLY A 199 7.04 36.10 31.36
CA GLY A 199 6.52 35.00 32.18
C GLY A 199 5.61 34.01 31.47
N HIS A 200 5.16 33.02 32.25
CA HIS A 200 4.41 31.86 31.79
C HIS A 200 3.11 31.70 32.58
N TYR A 201 2.21 30.87 32.07
CA TYR A 201 1.03 30.42 32.78
C TYR A 201 0.78 28.92 32.54
N ASP A 202 0.08 28.28 33.48
CA ASP A 202 -0.25 26.86 33.42
C ASP A 202 -1.13 26.55 32.21
N ARG A 203 -0.75 25.54 31.43
CA ARG A 203 -1.51 25.11 30.25
C ARG A 203 -2.86 24.47 30.64
N PHE A 204 -2.85 23.65 31.69
CA PHE A 204 -4.01 22.90 32.15
C PHE A 204 -4.62 23.58 33.37
N ARG A 205 -5.92 23.90 33.30
CA ARG A 205 -6.65 24.60 34.35
C ARG A 205 -8.08 24.11 34.45
N GLN A 206 -8.54 23.82 35.66
CA GLN A 206 -9.86 23.24 35.94
C GLN A 206 -10.16 22.01 35.08
N ARG A 207 -9.17 21.12 35.00
CA ARG A 207 -9.26 19.91 34.17
C ARG A 207 -8.95 18.68 35.00
N LEU A 208 -9.73 17.64 34.76
CA LEU A 208 -9.32 16.29 35.13
C LEU A 208 -8.11 15.93 34.26
N MET A 209 -7.04 15.49 34.92
CA MET A 209 -5.75 15.18 34.31
C MET A 209 -5.61 13.67 34.12
N ILE A 210 -5.25 13.27 32.91
CA ILE A 210 -5.10 11.89 32.48
C ILE A 210 -3.65 11.75 31.98
N PRO A 211 -2.74 11.18 32.79
CA PRO A 211 -1.36 11.00 32.37
C PRO A 211 -1.26 10.09 31.14
N ILE A 212 -0.45 10.50 30.17
CA ILE A 212 -0.13 9.70 28.99
C ILE A 212 1.26 9.12 29.19
N ARG A 213 1.40 7.80 29.03
CA ARG A 213 2.63 7.07 29.30
C ARG A 213 3.25 6.50 28.02
N ASP A 214 4.58 6.41 28.00
CA ASP A 214 5.30 5.66 26.98
C ASP A 214 5.22 4.15 27.24
N LYS A 215 5.80 3.34 26.35
CA LYS A 215 5.80 1.87 26.49
C LYS A 215 6.47 1.35 27.77
N GLN A 216 7.29 2.18 28.44
CA GLN A 216 7.94 1.85 29.71
C GLN A 216 7.13 2.32 30.93
N GLY A 217 5.95 2.91 30.73
CA GLY A 217 5.12 3.43 31.81
C GLY A 217 5.57 4.80 32.33
N ARG A 218 6.51 5.50 31.67
CA ARG A 218 6.93 6.85 32.07
C ARG A 218 5.95 7.87 31.52
N VAL A 219 5.58 8.86 32.34
CA VAL A 219 4.71 9.95 31.90
C VAL A 219 5.44 10.80 30.87
N VAL A 220 4.84 10.94 29.68
CA VAL A 220 5.36 11.72 28.55
C VAL A 220 4.52 12.97 28.28
N GLY A 221 3.28 13.00 28.74
CA GLY A 221 2.37 14.13 28.57
C GLY A 221 1.06 13.88 29.30
N PHE A 222 0.07 14.74 29.05
CA PHE A 222 -1.23 14.67 29.69
C PHE A 222 -2.36 14.92 28.69
N GLY A 223 -3.47 14.21 28.89
CA GLY A 223 -4.80 14.61 28.44
C GLY A 223 -5.51 15.35 29.56
N GLY A 224 -6.25 16.40 29.21
CA GLY A 224 -6.96 17.27 30.15
C GLY A 224 -8.42 17.39 29.76
N ARG A 225 -9.32 16.81 30.56
CA ARG A 225 -10.77 16.85 30.36
C ARG A 225 -11.37 18.06 31.10
N SER A 226 -12.09 18.93 30.39
CA SER A 226 -12.86 20.00 31.03
C SER A 226 -14.02 19.42 31.85
N LEU A 227 -14.23 19.99 33.04
CA LEU A 227 -15.33 19.67 33.96
C LEU A 227 -16.50 20.67 33.89
N ASP A 228 -16.25 21.85 33.33
CA ASP A 228 -17.17 23.00 33.28
C ASP A 228 -17.68 23.31 31.86
N GLY A 229 -17.36 22.46 30.88
CA GLY A 229 -17.77 22.64 29.48
C GLY A 229 -16.92 23.63 28.69
N ARG A 230 -15.80 24.14 29.24
CA ARG A 230 -14.87 24.99 28.48
C ARG A 230 -14.26 24.24 27.28
N GLU A 231 -14.23 24.90 26.13
CA GLU A 231 -13.57 24.36 24.94
C GLU A 231 -12.02 24.52 25.00
N PRO A 232 -11.24 23.56 24.48
CA PRO A 232 -11.70 22.29 23.94
C PRO A 232 -12.12 21.31 25.06
N LYS A 233 -13.17 20.52 24.80
CA LYS A 233 -13.68 19.44 25.69
C LYS A 233 -12.55 18.55 26.25
N TYR A 234 -11.61 18.16 25.37
CA TYR A 234 -10.36 17.49 25.70
C TYR A 234 -9.16 18.30 25.18
N LEU A 235 -8.14 18.47 26.01
CA LEU A 235 -6.90 19.15 25.68
C LEU A 235 -5.73 18.21 25.87
N ASN A 236 -4.95 17.92 24.84
CA ASN A 236 -3.72 17.15 24.97
C ASN A 236 -2.50 18.07 25.11
N SER A 237 -1.44 17.56 25.74
CA SER A 237 -0.11 18.14 25.67
C SER A 237 0.28 18.42 24.20
N PRO A 238 1.03 19.50 23.93
CA PRO A 238 1.63 19.72 22.62
C PRO A 238 2.72 18.67 22.34
N GLU A 239 3.19 18.58 21.10
CA GLU A 239 4.37 17.76 20.77
C GLU A 239 5.60 18.24 21.57
N THR A 240 6.37 17.31 22.13
CA THR A 240 7.61 17.60 22.89
C THR A 240 8.72 16.62 22.51
N ALA A 241 9.92 16.78 23.07
CA ALA A 241 11.03 15.86 22.83
C ALA A 241 10.82 14.44 23.38
N VAL A 242 9.80 14.22 24.22
CA VAL A 242 9.42 12.91 24.79
C VAL A 242 8.00 12.48 24.41
N PHE A 243 7.20 13.35 23.77
CA PHE A 243 5.82 13.07 23.42
C PHE A 243 5.53 13.42 21.97
N GLU A 244 5.22 12.38 21.20
CA GLU A 244 4.74 12.52 19.82
C GLU A 244 3.39 11.81 19.67
N LYS A 245 2.30 12.55 19.38
CA LYS A 245 0.94 11.98 19.37
C LYS A 245 0.79 10.82 18.41
N GLY A 246 1.38 10.96 17.22
CA GLY A 246 1.37 9.93 16.18
C GLY A 246 2.20 8.69 16.51
N LYS A 247 2.92 8.65 17.65
CA LYS A 247 3.70 7.48 18.09
C LYS A 247 3.15 6.86 19.37
N ILE A 248 2.45 7.62 20.21
CA ILE A 248 1.98 7.11 21.50
C ILE A 248 0.55 6.60 21.38
N LEU A 249 0.28 5.46 22.01
CA LEU A 249 -1.06 4.91 22.23
C LEU A 249 -1.34 4.94 23.73
N PHE A 250 -2.47 5.50 24.12
CA PHE A 250 -2.89 5.50 25.51
C PHE A 250 -3.18 4.07 25.98
N GLY A 251 -2.68 3.72 27.17
CA GLY A 251 -2.86 2.40 27.78
C GLY A 251 -1.95 1.30 27.25
N LEU A 252 -1.09 1.58 26.25
CA LEU A 252 -0.23 0.55 25.65
C LEU A 252 0.73 -0.08 26.66
N ASP A 253 1.33 0.72 27.54
CA ASP A 253 2.20 0.28 28.63
C ASP A 253 1.59 -0.83 29.48
N MET A 254 0.28 -0.75 29.74
CA MET A 254 -0.46 -1.75 30.49
C MET A 254 -1.02 -2.87 29.61
N ALA A 255 -1.29 -2.57 28.34
CA ALA A 255 -1.95 -3.49 27.42
C ALA A 255 -1.00 -4.47 26.74
N VAL A 256 0.29 -4.17 26.57
CA VAL A 256 1.25 -5.00 25.79
C VAL A 256 1.20 -6.48 26.18
N ASN A 257 1.24 -6.80 27.47
CA ASN A 257 1.21 -8.20 27.92
C ASN A 257 -0.16 -8.87 27.64
N ALA A 258 -1.26 -8.13 27.81
CA ALA A 258 -2.60 -8.62 27.53
C ALA A 258 -2.84 -8.80 26.02
N ILE A 259 -2.31 -7.91 25.20
CA ILE A 259 -2.33 -8.00 23.73
C ILE A 259 -1.58 -9.25 23.29
N HIS A 260 -0.38 -9.48 23.83
CA HIS A 260 0.42 -10.66 23.51
C HIS A 260 -0.30 -11.95 23.91
N LYS A 261 -0.85 -12.00 25.13
CA LYS A 261 -1.57 -13.18 25.64
C LYS A 261 -2.85 -13.50 24.87
N ALA A 262 -3.65 -12.47 24.56
CA ALA A 262 -4.88 -12.63 23.79
C ALA A 262 -4.60 -12.76 22.27
N ASP A 263 -3.38 -12.44 21.87
CA ASP A 263 -2.98 -12.19 20.49
C ASP A 263 -3.99 -11.29 19.75
N LEU A 264 -4.40 -10.20 20.40
CA LEU A 264 -5.44 -9.29 19.91
C LEU A 264 -5.29 -7.93 20.57
N ALA A 265 -5.22 -6.86 19.77
CA ALA A 265 -5.33 -5.49 20.26
C ALA A 265 -6.72 -4.91 19.94
N VAL A 266 -7.35 -4.27 20.94
CA VAL A 266 -8.61 -3.52 20.76
C VAL A 266 -8.28 -2.03 20.75
N VAL A 267 -8.65 -1.31 19.69
CA VAL A 267 -8.37 0.13 19.55
C VAL A 267 -9.68 0.90 19.66
N VAL A 268 -9.77 1.76 20.67
CA VAL A 268 -10.93 2.62 20.94
C VAL A 268 -10.56 4.09 20.77
N GLU A 269 -11.55 5.00 20.79
CA GLU A 269 -11.32 6.43 20.52
C GLU A 269 -10.76 7.18 21.73
N GLY A 270 -11.31 6.93 22.92
CA GLY A 270 -11.12 7.79 24.08
C GLY A 270 -10.32 7.18 25.23
N TYR A 271 -9.86 8.06 26.10
CA TYR A 271 -9.22 7.68 27.37
C TYR A 271 -10.16 6.87 28.26
N PHE A 272 -11.42 7.31 28.36
CA PHE A 272 -12.39 6.69 29.26
C PHE A 272 -12.80 5.30 28.79
N ASP A 273 -12.88 5.07 27.48
CA ASP A 273 -13.15 3.75 26.91
C ASP A 273 -12.06 2.76 27.33
N VAL A 274 -10.78 3.14 27.22
CA VAL A 274 -9.67 2.31 27.68
C VAL A 274 -9.74 2.05 29.18
N ILE A 275 -10.02 3.08 29.99
CA ILE A 275 -10.10 2.93 31.45
C ILE A 275 -11.25 1.99 31.84
N ALA A 276 -12.42 2.16 31.21
CA ALA A 276 -13.60 1.33 31.44
C ALA A 276 -13.33 -0.13 31.02
N LEU A 277 -12.76 -0.35 29.84
CA LEU A 277 -12.40 -1.68 29.33
C LEU A 277 -11.38 -2.38 30.23
N HIS A 278 -10.32 -1.70 30.67
CA HIS A 278 -9.35 -2.27 31.59
C HIS A 278 -9.98 -2.63 32.94
N SER A 279 -10.86 -1.77 33.45
CA SER A 279 -11.60 -2.00 34.69
C SER A 279 -12.54 -3.20 34.58
N ALA A 280 -13.10 -3.42 33.38
CA ALA A 280 -13.97 -4.55 33.03
C ALA A 280 -13.21 -5.85 32.70
N GLY A 281 -11.87 -5.82 32.70
CA GLY A 281 -11.01 -6.98 32.43
C GLY A 281 -10.53 -7.12 30.99
N VAL A 282 -10.99 -6.26 30.07
CA VAL A 282 -10.53 -6.18 28.68
C VAL A 282 -9.25 -5.34 28.62
N ARG A 283 -8.16 -5.89 29.16
CA ARG A 283 -6.89 -5.18 29.36
C ARG A 283 -6.04 -5.04 28.09
N ASN A 284 -6.46 -5.64 26.98
CA ASN A 284 -5.81 -5.54 25.68
C ASN A 284 -6.31 -4.36 24.83
N SER A 285 -6.97 -3.36 25.46
CA SER A 285 -7.46 -2.16 24.79
C SER A 285 -6.51 -0.97 24.89
N VAL A 286 -6.45 -0.16 23.84
CA VAL A 286 -5.64 1.07 23.71
C VAL A 286 -6.42 2.16 22.97
N ALA A 287 -5.98 3.43 23.06
CA ALA A 287 -6.59 4.52 22.30
C ALA A 287 -5.57 5.43 21.59
N ALA A 288 -5.98 5.99 20.45
CA ALA A 288 -5.24 7.06 19.77
C ALA A 288 -5.48 8.41 20.45
N LEU A 289 -4.51 9.33 20.36
CA LEU A 289 -4.52 10.57 21.15
C LEU A 289 -5.18 11.75 20.40
N GLY A 290 -6.43 11.55 19.96
CA GLY A 290 -7.23 12.58 19.28
C GLY A 290 -6.86 12.80 17.80
N THR A 291 -6.21 11.83 17.17
CA THR A 291 -5.87 11.82 15.74
C THR A 291 -6.22 10.46 15.13
N ALA A 292 -6.26 10.37 13.80
CA ALA A 292 -6.33 9.08 13.13
C ALA A 292 -5.17 8.16 13.57
N LEU A 293 -5.44 6.86 13.64
CA LEU A 293 -4.46 5.84 14.00
C LEU A 293 -3.32 5.82 12.97
N SER A 294 -2.09 6.05 13.40
CA SER A 294 -0.93 6.17 12.51
C SER A 294 -0.31 4.82 12.18
N SER A 295 0.35 4.72 11.01
CA SER A 295 1.17 3.55 10.66
C SER A 295 2.25 3.19 11.70
N TRP A 296 2.72 4.14 12.52
CA TRP A 296 3.68 3.85 13.59
C TRP A 296 3.01 3.16 14.78
N GLN A 297 1.83 3.65 15.19
CA GLN A 297 1.03 3.05 16.25
C GLN A 297 0.59 1.64 15.88
N ILE A 298 0.15 1.42 14.63
CA ILE A 298 -0.17 0.09 14.12
C ILE A 298 1.04 -0.85 14.18
N LYS A 299 2.23 -0.39 13.77
CA LYS A 299 3.45 -1.20 13.88
C LYS A 299 3.79 -1.57 15.32
N GLN A 300 3.47 -0.75 16.32
CA GLN A 300 3.62 -1.14 17.73
C GLN A 300 2.67 -2.28 18.09
N LEU A 301 1.39 -2.17 17.70
CA LEU A 301 0.39 -3.20 17.95
C LEU A 301 0.75 -4.53 17.27
N CYS A 302 1.20 -4.48 16.02
CA CYS A 302 1.68 -5.66 15.30
C CYS A 302 2.94 -6.29 15.90
N ARG A 303 3.71 -5.58 16.72
CA ARG A 303 4.84 -6.17 17.47
C ARG A 303 4.38 -6.84 18.76
N ALA A 304 3.30 -6.32 19.37
CA ALA A 304 2.72 -6.88 20.57
C ALA A 304 1.82 -8.11 20.30
N SER A 305 1.37 -8.33 19.06
CA SER A 305 0.53 -9.46 18.65
C SER A 305 1.23 -10.32 17.59
N THR A 306 1.39 -11.61 17.86
CA THR A 306 2.02 -12.59 16.96
C THR A 306 1.22 -12.79 15.67
N GLY A 307 -0.09 -12.96 15.78
CA GLY A 307 -1.03 -13.05 14.65
C GLY A 307 -1.38 -11.70 14.03
N LYS A 308 -0.89 -10.60 14.62
CA LYS A 308 -1.14 -9.21 14.18
C LYS A 308 -2.63 -8.94 14.02
N ARG A 309 -3.42 -9.28 15.05
CA ARG A 309 -4.88 -9.12 15.06
C ARG A 309 -5.25 -7.82 15.76
N ILE A 310 -6.01 -6.98 15.07
CA ILE A 310 -6.47 -5.68 15.57
C ILE A 310 -7.99 -5.57 15.35
N VAL A 311 -8.72 -5.21 16.41
CA VAL A 311 -10.12 -4.82 16.35
C VAL A 311 -10.23 -3.32 16.59
N LEU A 312 -10.81 -2.59 15.65
CA LEU A 312 -11.21 -1.20 15.84
C LEU A 312 -12.60 -1.17 16.47
N ASN A 313 -12.76 -0.48 17.58
CA ASN A 313 -14.05 -0.25 18.23
C ASN A 313 -14.22 1.25 18.50
N PHE A 314 -14.59 1.96 17.45
CA PHE A 314 -14.87 3.38 17.47
C PHE A 314 -16.35 3.66 17.70
N ASP A 315 -16.69 4.91 17.97
CA ASP A 315 -18.04 5.32 18.34
C ASP A 315 -19.04 4.95 17.24
N GLY A 316 -20.24 4.54 17.63
CA GLY A 316 -21.31 4.10 16.72
C GLY A 316 -21.98 5.23 15.92
N ASP A 317 -21.27 6.35 15.68
CA ASP A 317 -21.77 7.53 14.98
C ASP A 317 -21.02 7.78 13.65
N GLN A 318 -21.40 8.84 12.93
CA GLN A 318 -20.74 9.18 11.67
C GLN A 318 -19.27 9.62 11.85
N ALA A 319 -18.90 10.17 13.01
CA ALA A 319 -17.52 10.56 13.28
C ALA A 319 -16.65 9.31 13.49
N GLY A 320 -17.11 8.33 14.26
CA GLY A 320 -16.45 7.05 14.46
C GLY A 320 -16.37 6.21 13.18
N ALA A 321 -17.40 6.24 12.32
CA ALA A 321 -17.34 5.62 11.00
C ALA A 321 -16.24 6.24 10.12
N ARG A 322 -16.13 7.59 10.10
CA ARG A 322 -15.04 8.28 9.38
C ARG A 322 -13.67 7.99 9.98
N ALA A 323 -13.56 7.89 11.31
CA ALA A 323 -12.32 7.52 11.98
C ALA A 323 -11.89 6.09 11.60
N THR A 324 -12.84 5.17 11.54
CA THR A 324 -12.63 3.77 11.14
C THR A 324 -12.14 3.72 9.70
N GLN A 325 -12.78 4.42 8.78
CA GLN A 325 -12.38 4.45 7.37
C GLN A 325 -10.97 5.00 7.19
N ARG A 326 -10.58 6.06 7.93
CA ARG A 326 -9.20 6.57 7.92
C ARG A 326 -8.20 5.55 8.46
N ALA A 327 -8.52 4.86 9.55
CA ALA A 327 -7.66 3.82 10.11
C ALA A 327 -7.49 2.64 9.13
N ILE A 328 -8.56 2.24 8.42
CA ILE A 328 -8.50 1.24 7.36
C ILE A 328 -7.56 1.68 6.25
N GLN A 329 -7.67 2.92 5.75
CA GLN A 329 -6.82 3.45 4.68
C GLN A 329 -5.32 3.40 5.02
N GLU A 330 -4.95 3.67 6.27
CA GLU A 330 -3.55 3.64 6.74
C GLU A 330 -2.94 2.22 6.71
N VAL A 331 -3.77 1.18 6.82
CA VAL A 331 -3.31 -0.23 6.91
C VAL A 331 -3.81 -1.13 5.80
N GLU A 332 -4.57 -0.58 4.85
CA GLU A 332 -5.26 -1.32 3.80
C GLU A 332 -4.28 -2.26 3.08
N GLN A 333 -3.09 -1.77 2.74
CA GLN A 333 -2.07 -2.57 2.06
C GLN A 333 -1.56 -3.75 2.91
N LEU A 334 -1.38 -3.55 4.22
CA LEU A 334 -0.95 -4.62 5.13
C LEU A 334 -2.05 -5.67 5.29
N ALA A 335 -3.30 -5.22 5.39
CA ALA A 335 -4.45 -6.11 5.50
C ALA A 335 -4.68 -6.92 4.22
N LEU A 336 -4.59 -6.29 3.04
CA LEU A 336 -4.73 -6.95 1.73
C LEU A 336 -3.64 -7.98 1.46
N GLN A 337 -2.42 -7.77 1.97
CA GLN A 337 -1.30 -8.70 1.86
C GLN A 337 -1.34 -9.84 2.90
N GLY A 338 -2.38 -9.90 3.74
CA GLY A 338 -2.48 -10.88 4.82
C GLY A 338 -1.45 -10.70 5.93
N GLN A 339 -0.84 -9.51 6.03
CA GLN A 339 0.16 -9.19 7.06
C GLN A 339 -0.48 -8.59 8.33
N LEU A 340 -1.76 -8.27 8.30
CA LEU A 340 -2.55 -7.73 9.40
C LEU A 340 -3.98 -8.27 9.29
N GLU A 341 -4.51 -8.85 10.37
CA GLU A 341 -5.93 -9.18 10.44
C GLU A 341 -6.65 -8.02 11.12
N LEU A 342 -7.35 -7.21 10.32
CA LEU A 342 -8.12 -6.07 10.81
C LEU A 342 -9.61 -6.42 10.87
N ARG A 343 -10.22 -6.16 12.02
CA ARG A 343 -11.66 -6.30 12.27
C ARG A 343 -12.23 -4.98 12.78
N VAL A 344 -13.52 -4.80 12.60
CA VAL A 344 -14.24 -3.61 13.08
C VAL A 344 -15.43 -4.05 13.91
N LEU A 345 -15.48 -3.59 15.15
CA LEU A 345 -16.60 -3.78 16.05
C LEU A 345 -17.43 -2.50 16.08
N SER A 346 -18.68 -2.60 15.60
CA SER A 346 -19.67 -1.55 15.71
C SER A 346 -20.61 -1.83 16.88
N LEU A 347 -20.67 -0.90 17.82
CA LEU A 347 -21.65 -0.91 18.91
C LEU A 347 -23.01 -0.37 18.43
N PRO A 348 -24.10 -0.61 19.19
CA PRO A 348 -25.39 0.01 18.90
C PRO A 348 -25.27 1.54 18.75
N PRO A 349 -26.10 2.17 17.88
CA PRO A 349 -26.02 3.60 17.63
C PRO A 349 -26.07 4.44 18.90
N GLY A 350 -25.17 5.41 19.00
CA GLY A 350 -25.08 6.34 20.13
C GLY A 350 -24.46 5.76 21.40
N GLN A 351 -23.86 4.57 21.35
CA GLN A 351 -23.09 4.01 22.47
C GLN A 351 -21.59 4.01 22.16
N ASP A 352 -20.80 4.46 23.13
CA ASP A 352 -19.35 4.25 23.19
C ASP A 352 -19.03 2.96 24.00
N PRO A 353 -17.78 2.49 24.01
CA PRO A 353 -17.42 1.29 24.78
C PRO A 353 -17.68 1.41 26.28
N ASP A 354 -17.50 2.60 26.88
CA ASP A 354 -17.81 2.88 28.29
C ASP A 354 -19.33 2.71 28.57
N ASP A 355 -20.18 3.34 27.77
CA ASP A 355 -21.64 3.26 27.82
C ASP A 355 -22.14 1.83 27.66
N TYR A 356 -21.62 1.11 26.66
CA TYR A 356 -22.03 -0.27 26.40
C TYR A 356 -21.67 -1.20 27.56
N LEU A 357 -20.45 -1.08 28.11
CA LEU A 357 -20.01 -1.87 29.26
C LEU A 357 -20.87 -1.61 30.50
N ARG A 358 -21.25 -0.36 30.76
CA ARG A 358 -22.11 -0.02 31.90
C ARG A 358 -23.51 -0.61 31.77
N GLN A 359 -24.04 -0.73 30.55
CA GLN A 359 -25.38 -1.27 30.30
C GLN A 359 -25.42 -2.81 30.23
N HIS A 360 -24.42 -3.43 29.61
CA HIS A 360 -24.47 -4.87 29.24
C HIS A 360 -23.40 -5.73 29.92
N GLY A 361 -22.36 -5.12 30.50
CA GLY A 361 -21.27 -5.81 31.17
C GLY A 361 -20.19 -6.38 30.23
N SER A 362 -19.09 -6.85 30.85
CA SER A 362 -17.89 -7.31 30.14
C SER A 362 -18.09 -8.58 29.31
N GLN A 363 -18.95 -9.50 29.78
CA GLN A 363 -19.22 -10.75 29.07
C GLN A 363 -19.91 -10.49 27.72
N ALA A 364 -20.92 -9.60 27.70
CA ALA A 364 -21.61 -9.21 26.48
C ALA A 364 -20.67 -8.50 25.49
N TYR A 365 -19.78 -7.64 26.00
CA TYR A 365 -18.77 -6.99 25.18
C TYR A 365 -17.77 -8.00 24.59
N GLY A 366 -17.34 -8.99 25.37
CA GLY A 366 -16.48 -10.08 24.90
C GLY A 366 -17.12 -10.93 23.79
N GLN A 367 -18.43 -11.15 23.85
CA GLN A 367 -19.17 -11.83 22.77
C GLN A 367 -19.19 -10.99 21.49
N TYR A 368 -19.42 -9.67 21.59
CA TYR A 368 -19.34 -8.74 20.47
C TYR A 368 -17.94 -8.70 19.85
N LEU A 369 -16.88 -8.69 20.67
CA LEU A 369 -15.50 -8.80 20.22
C LEU A 369 -15.23 -10.08 19.42
N ALA A 370 -15.75 -11.22 19.88
CA ALA A 370 -15.51 -12.51 19.23
C ALA A 370 -16.13 -12.61 17.83
N ILE A 371 -17.26 -11.93 17.61
CA ILE A 371 -17.98 -11.94 16.32
C ILE A 371 -17.68 -10.73 15.44
N ALA A 372 -16.73 -9.87 15.84
CA ALA A 372 -16.42 -8.65 15.11
C ALA A 372 -16.07 -8.96 13.63
N PRO A 373 -16.78 -8.37 12.65
CA PRO A 373 -16.56 -8.65 11.23
C PRO A 373 -15.18 -8.21 10.77
N LEU A 374 -14.71 -8.78 9.64
CA LEU A 374 -13.52 -8.25 8.97
C LEU A 374 -13.79 -6.83 8.51
N TRP A 375 -12.75 -6.00 8.44
CA TRP A 375 -12.87 -4.62 7.96
C TRP A 375 -13.56 -4.52 6.59
N LEU A 376 -13.37 -5.52 5.74
CA LEU A 376 -13.96 -5.58 4.41
C LEU A 376 -15.47 -5.84 4.47
N ASP A 377 -15.92 -6.75 5.34
CA ASP A 377 -17.35 -6.99 5.59
C ASP A 377 -17.99 -5.70 6.15
N TRP A 378 -17.34 -5.06 7.12
CA TRP A 378 -17.81 -3.80 7.70
C TRP A 378 -17.91 -2.67 6.65
N GLN A 379 -16.89 -2.51 5.81
CA GLN A 379 -16.90 -1.47 4.78
C GLN A 379 -17.99 -1.70 3.73
N ILE A 380 -18.28 -2.95 3.39
CA ILE A 380 -19.40 -3.30 2.52
C ILE A 380 -20.73 -2.84 3.16
N GLU A 381 -20.95 -3.13 4.45
CA GLU A 381 -22.17 -2.70 5.14
C GLU A 381 -22.29 -1.18 5.21
N GLU A 382 -21.19 -0.48 5.46
CA GLU A 382 -21.15 0.99 5.51
C GLU A 382 -21.54 1.61 4.16
N GLU A 383 -20.97 1.12 3.04
CA GLU A 383 -21.28 1.62 1.69
C GLU A 383 -22.74 1.32 1.27
N LEU A 384 -23.34 0.27 1.82
CA LEU A 384 -24.72 -0.13 1.53
C LEU A 384 -25.76 0.51 2.45
N ARG A 385 -25.38 1.07 3.61
CA ARG A 385 -26.31 1.56 4.65
C ARG A 385 -27.38 2.51 4.12
N ASP A 386 -26.99 3.48 3.29
CA ASP A 386 -27.89 4.49 2.72
C ASP A 386 -28.27 4.19 1.26
N CYS A 387 -28.12 2.94 0.82
CA CYS A 387 -28.44 2.50 -0.54
C CYS A 387 -29.75 1.69 -0.57
N ASP A 388 -30.74 2.26 -1.23
CA ASP A 388 -31.95 1.54 -1.63
C ASP A 388 -31.71 0.87 -2.98
N LEU A 389 -31.39 -0.43 -2.95
CA LEU A 389 -31.07 -1.21 -4.14
C LEU A 389 -32.24 -1.39 -5.12
N SER A 390 -33.46 -0.94 -4.77
CA SER A 390 -34.58 -0.88 -5.72
C SER A 390 -34.48 0.32 -6.67
N ARG A 391 -33.75 1.36 -6.29
CA ARG A 391 -33.58 2.57 -7.10
C ARG A 391 -32.34 2.47 -7.97
N ALA A 392 -32.47 2.82 -9.24
CA ALA A 392 -31.39 2.67 -10.23
C ALA A 392 -30.13 3.48 -9.89
N ASP A 393 -30.28 4.70 -9.38
CA ASP A 393 -29.19 5.58 -8.97
C ASP A 393 -28.40 5.00 -7.77
N HIS A 394 -29.13 4.50 -6.76
CA HIS A 394 -28.55 3.87 -5.58
C HIS A 394 -27.90 2.52 -5.94
N PHE A 395 -28.53 1.71 -6.78
CA PHE A 395 -27.96 0.47 -7.30
C PHE A 395 -26.65 0.71 -8.05
N GLN A 396 -26.61 1.70 -8.94
CA GLN A 396 -25.39 2.05 -9.67
C GLN A 396 -24.28 2.54 -8.73
N ARG A 397 -24.63 3.36 -7.72
CA ARG A 397 -23.67 3.83 -6.71
C ARG A 397 -23.08 2.66 -5.92
N ALA A 398 -23.92 1.79 -5.37
CA ALA A 398 -23.51 0.59 -4.64
C ALA A 398 -22.58 -0.28 -5.48
N ARG A 399 -22.98 -0.59 -6.73
CA ARG A 399 -22.17 -1.38 -7.66
C ARG A 399 -20.80 -0.75 -7.93
N ARG A 400 -20.74 0.57 -8.14
CA ARG A 400 -19.47 1.29 -8.36
C ARG A 400 -18.54 1.20 -7.13
N SER A 401 -19.05 1.48 -5.93
CA SER A 401 -18.28 1.35 -4.68
C SER A 401 -17.75 -0.07 -4.50
N MET A 402 -18.56 -1.10 -4.81
CA MET A 402 -18.14 -2.50 -4.69
C MET A 402 -17.05 -2.87 -5.69
N VAL A 403 -17.15 -2.43 -6.95
CA VAL A 403 -16.11 -2.65 -7.96
C VAL A 403 -14.78 -2.02 -7.53
N GLU A 404 -14.82 -0.81 -6.98
CA GLU A 404 -13.62 -0.13 -6.46
C GLU A 404 -13.02 -0.89 -5.27
N LEU A 405 -13.83 -1.29 -4.30
CA LEU A 405 -13.38 -2.02 -3.11
C LEU A 405 -12.81 -3.40 -3.46
N LEU A 406 -13.54 -4.19 -4.25
CA LEU A 406 -13.13 -5.54 -4.64
C LEU A 406 -11.98 -5.55 -5.66
N GLY A 407 -11.83 -4.46 -6.44
CA GLY A 407 -10.69 -4.22 -7.33
C GLY A 407 -9.34 -4.19 -6.61
N LYS A 408 -9.34 -3.78 -5.33
CA LYS A 408 -8.14 -3.74 -4.49
C LYS A 408 -7.68 -5.12 -4.04
N LEU A 409 -8.56 -6.13 -4.04
CA LEU A 409 -8.22 -7.48 -3.60
C LEU A 409 -7.41 -8.24 -4.66
N PRO A 410 -6.39 -9.00 -4.25
CA PRO A 410 -5.68 -9.88 -5.17
C PRO A 410 -6.61 -10.96 -5.75
N PRO A 411 -6.30 -11.55 -6.92
CA PRO A 411 -7.10 -12.58 -7.57
C PRO A 411 -7.07 -13.92 -6.81
N THR A 412 -7.68 -13.96 -5.64
CA THR A 412 -7.71 -15.12 -4.73
C THR A 412 -9.12 -15.68 -4.59
N ALA A 413 -9.24 -16.84 -3.93
CA ALA A 413 -10.54 -17.41 -3.55
C ALA A 413 -11.36 -16.45 -2.67
N VAL A 414 -10.70 -15.67 -1.82
CA VAL A 414 -11.34 -14.64 -0.97
C VAL A 414 -12.05 -13.60 -1.84
N ARG A 415 -11.37 -13.05 -2.87
CA ARG A 415 -12.00 -12.10 -3.80
C ARG A 415 -13.20 -12.72 -4.51
N SER A 416 -13.08 -13.97 -4.97
CA SER A 416 -14.20 -14.66 -5.62
C SER A 416 -15.39 -14.86 -4.69
N ARG A 417 -15.15 -15.19 -3.41
CA ARG A 417 -16.19 -15.30 -2.37
C ARG A 417 -16.92 -13.97 -2.18
N TYR A 418 -16.18 -12.86 -2.06
CA TYR A 418 -16.79 -11.54 -1.88
C TYR A 418 -17.56 -11.08 -3.12
N ILE A 419 -17.06 -11.34 -4.33
CA ILE A 419 -17.80 -11.02 -5.56
C ILE A 419 -19.14 -11.78 -5.59
N HIS A 420 -19.14 -13.08 -5.28
CA HIS A 420 -20.35 -13.88 -5.20
C HIS A 420 -21.33 -13.34 -4.14
N GLN A 421 -20.85 -13.11 -2.91
CA GLN A 421 -21.66 -12.55 -1.83
C GLN A 421 -22.28 -11.19 -2.20
N MET A 422 -21.56 -10.36 -2.95
CA MET A 422 -22.09 -9.06 -3.42
C MET A 422 -23.12 -9.23 -4.54
N ALA A 423 -22.92 -10.17 -5.45
CA ALA A 423 -23.91 -10.49 -6.47
C ALA A 423 -25.24 -10.94 -5.84
N GLU A 424 -25.18 -11.78 -4.79
CA GLU A 424 -26.36 -12.20 -4.03
C GLU A 424 -27.11 -11.01 -3.40
N ARG A 425 -26.38 -10.08 -2.77
CA ARG A 425 -26.98 -8.88 -2.17
C ARG A 425 -27.62 -7.96 -3.20
N LEU A 426 -26.91 -7.69 -4.31
CA LEU A 426 -27.41 -6.84 -5.39
C LEU A 426 -28.62 -7.48 -6.10
N ALA A 427 -28.66 -8.82 -6.20
CA ALA A 427 -29.78 -9.55 -6.80
C ALA A 427 -31.04 -9.59 -5.91
N ARG A 428 -30.95 -9.21 -4.63
CA ARG A 428 -32.07 -9.18 -3.67
C ARG A 428 -32.86 -10.51 -3.63
N GLY A 429 -32.14 -11.63 -3.72
CA GLY A 429 -32.73 -12.99 -3.71
C GLY A 429 -33.20 -13.53 -5.07
N GLN A 430 -33.03 -12.79 -6.17
CA GLN A 430 -33.36 -13.28 -7.51
C GLN A 430 -32.22 -14.14 -8.08
N ALA A 431 -32.29 -15.46 -7.88
CA ALA A 431 -31.23 -16.41 -8.23
C ALA A 431 -30.69 -16.29 -9.67
N ARG A 432 -31.55 -15.96 -10.65
CA ARG A 432 -31.11 -15.77 -12.05
C ARG A 432 -30.20 -14.56 -12.23
N LEU A 433 -30.49 -13.46 -11.53
CA LEU A 433 -29.68 -12.23 -11.60
C LEU A 433 -28.34 -12.37 -10.90
N VAL A 434 -28.20 -13.30 -9.93
CA VAL A 434 -26.94 -13.52 -9.22
C VAL A 434 -25.83 -13.89 -10.21
N LEU A 435 -26.09 -14.81 -11.14
CA LEU A 435 -25.09 -15.26 -12.11
C LEU A 435 -24.66 -14.14 -13.06
N ASP A 436 -25.61 -13.36 -13.56
CA ASP A 436 -25.35 -12.23 -14.46
C ASP A 436 -24.56 -11.13 -13.76
N LEU A 437 -24.95 -10.77 -12.53
CA LEU A 437 -24.27 -9.77 -11.70
C LEU A 437 -22.89 -10.24 -11.26
N GLU A 438 -22.71 -11.52 -10.94
CA GLU A 438 -21.41 -12.08 -10.60
C GLU A 438 -20.46 -12.01 -11.80
N ALA A 439 -20.93 -12.39 -12.99
CA ALA A 439 -20.15 -12.30 -14.23
C ALA A 439 -19.75 -10.85 -14.54
N ASP A 440 -20.70 -9.91 -14.45
CA ASP A 440 -20.46 -8.48 -14.65
C ASP A 440 -19.47 -7.91 -13.62
N LEU A 441 -19.64 -8.20 -12.33
CA LEU A 441 -18.71 -7.78 -11.29
C LEU A 441 -17.31 -8.36 -11.51
N ARG A 442 -17.20 -9.65 -11.89
CA ARG A 442 -15.91 -10.28 -12.22
C ARG A 442 -15.22 -9.56 -13.38
N GLN A 443 -15.96 -9.16 -14.41
CA GLN A 443 -15.41 -8.44 -15.55
C GLN A 443 -14.92 -7.03 -15.15
N GLN A 444 -15.69 -6.32 -14.34
CA GLN A 444 -15.37 -4.94 -13.93
C GLN A 444 -14.23 -4.87 -12.92
N VAL A 445 -14.19 -5.77 -11.95
CA VAL A 445 -13.12 -5.88 -10.96
C VAL A 445 -11.78 -6.21 -11.64
N GLN A 446 -11.78 -6.97 -12.75
CA GLN A 446 -10.57 -7.22 -13.54
C GLN A 446 -10.05 -5.96 -14.26
N GLY A 447 -10.90 -4.96 -14.53
CA GLY A 447 -10.53 -3.69 -15.16
C GLY A 447 -9.84 -2.69 -14.21
N GLN A 448 -10.07 -2.81 -12.89
CA GLN A 448 -9.47 -1.99 -11.84
C GLN A 448 -8.23 -2.70 -11.26
N ARG A 449 -7.05 -2.55 -11.87
CA ARG A 449 -5.79 -3.07 -11.30
C ARG A 449 -5.12 -2.03 -10.39
N TRP A 450 -4.81 -2.47 -9.15
CA TRP A 450 -3.93 -1.88 -8.13
C TRP A 450 -2.98 -0.77 -8.64
N HIS A 451 -3.17 0.46 -8.16
CA HIS A 451 -2.22 1.57 -8.30
C HIS A 451 -1.00 1.42 -7.39
N GLY A 452 -0.20 0.37 -7.60
CA GLY A 452 1.18 0.33 -7.16
C GLY A 452 2.03 1.03 -8.22
N ARG A 453 2.60 2.20 -7.89
CA ARG A 453 3.46 3.01 -8.76
C ARG A 453 4.43 2.14 -9.58
N SER A 454 4.14 1.94 -10.86
CA SER A 454 5.15 1.69 -11.88
C SER A 454 4.68 2.26 -13.23
N SER A 455 5.65 2.88 -13.91
CA SER A 455 5.65 3.66 -15.15
C SER A 455 4.42 3.67 -16.07
N ARG A 456 4.11 4.87 -16.58
CA ARG A 456 3.26 5.19 -17.74
C ARG A 456 3.20 4.11 -18.83
N HIS A 457 2.29 3.14 -18.81
CA HIS A 457 2.01 2.30 -19.99
C HIS A 457 0.58 1.72 -19.96
N ALA A 458 -0.12 1.88 -21.09
CA ALA A 458 -1.31 1.21 -21.67
C ALA A 458 -2.37 0.52 -20.76
N PRO A 459 -3.67 0.61 -21.12
CA PRO A 459 -4.74 -0.02 -20.33
C PRO A 459 -4.55 -1.54 -20.14
N PRO A 460 -4.89 -2.10 -18.95
CA PRO A 460 -4.51 -3.45 -18.53
C PRO A 460 -5.03 -4.60 -19.43
N GLY A 461 -6.06 -4.37 -20.25
CA GLY A 461 -6.53 -5.33 -21.26
C GLY A 461 -5.61 -5.43 -22.50
N GLU A 462 -4.96 -4.34 -22.92
CA GLU A 462 -4.06 -4.33 -24.08
C GLU A 462 -2.80 -5.16 -23.81
N VAL A 463 -2.26 -5.10 -22.59
CA VAL A 463 -1.06 -5.83 -22.18
C VAL A 463 -1.33 -7.34 -22.09
N SER A 464 -2.51 -7.73 -21.60
CA SER A 464 -2.91 -9.15 -21.52
C SER A 464 -3.16 -9.74 -22.91
N ALA A 465 -3.92 -9.06 -23.78
CA ALA A 465 -4.18 -9.52 -25.14
C ALA A 465 -2.89 -9.59 -25.97
N ARG A 466 -1.98 -8.62 -25.79
CA ARG A 466 -0.64 -8.64 -26.40
C ARG A 466 0.17 -9.83 -25.92
N ALA A 467 0.23 -10.05 -24.60
CA ALA A 467 0.98 -11.16 -24.03
C ALA A 467 0.48 -12.50 -24.54
N THR A 468 -0.84 -12.67 -24.63
CA THR A 468 -1.45 -13.89 -25.19
C THR A 468 -1.09 -14.06 -26.67
N ALA A 469 -1.18 -13.01 -27.49
CA ALA A 469 -0.87 -13.11 -28.92
C ALA A 469 0.63 -13.35 -29.19
N GLU A 470 1.53 -12.64 -28.50
CA GLU A 470 2.98 -12.86 -28.62
C GLU A 470 3.38 -14.27 -28.15
N SER A 471 2.83 -14.72 -27.02
CA SER A 471 3.02 -16.09 -26.50
C SER A 471 2.53 -17.13 -27.50
N ARG A 472 1.36 -16.90 -28.13
CA ARG A 472 0.80 -17.84 -29.11
C ARG A 472 1.68 -18.00 -30.34
N ILE A 473 2.28 -16.92 -30.85
CA ILE A 473 3.22 -17.00 -31.96
C ILE A 473 4.47 -17.78 -31.56
N LEU A 474 5.01 -17.54 -30.36
CA LEU A 474 6.16 -18.29 -29.83
C LEU A 474 5.85 -19.78 -29.65
N GLN A 475 4.67 -20.12 -29.14
CA GLN A 475 4.22 -21.51 -29.01
C GLN A 475 4.11 -22.20 -30.37
N LEU A 476 3.46 -21.57 -31.35
CA LEU A 476 3.38 -22.09 -32.71
C LEU A 476 4.77 -22.30 -33.31
N TYR A 477 5.70 -21.38 -33.06
CA TYR A 477 7.07 -21.48 -33.58
C TYR A 477 7.86 -22.64 -32.98
N LEU A 478 7.73 -22.85 -31.66
CA LEU A 478 8.42 -23.91 -30.94
C LEU A 478 7.81 -25.29 -31.22
N LEU A 479 6.49 -25.40 -31.22
CA LEU A 479 5.75 -26.66 -31.21
C LEU A 479 5.27 -27.11 -32.59
N CYS A 480 5.27 -26.25 -33.61
CA CYS A 480 4.84 -26.60 -34.97
C CYS A 480 5.97 -26.37 -36.00
N PRO A 481 6.99 -27.24 -36.07
CA PRO A 481 8.15 -27.05 -36.95
C PRO A 481 7.79 -26.83 -38.43
N ALA A 482 6.78 -27.56 -38.94
CA ALA A 482 6.30 -27.45 -40.31
C ALA A 482 5.77 -26.06 -40.71
N HIS A 483 5.47 -25.19 -39.74
CA HIS A 483 4.92 -23.85 -39.97
C HIS A 483 5.90 -22.71 -39.68
N ARG A 484 7.13 -22.99 -39.23
CA ARG A 484 8.15 -21.96 -38.96
C ARG A 484 8.43 -21.03 -40.16
N PRO A 485 8.53 -21.52 -41.42
CA PRO A 485 8.73 -20.64 -42.57
C PRO A 485 7.54 -19.69 -42.79
N ALA A 486 6.32 -20.17 -42.58
CA ALA A 486 5.11 -19.35 -42.69
C ALA A 486 5.04 -18.28 -41.60
N ILE A 487 5.43 -18.63 -40.36
CA ILE A 487 5.50 -17.68 -39.23
C ILE A 487 6.52 -16.59 -39.51
N ARG A 488 7.76 -16.95 -39.90
CA ARG A 488 8.81 -15.98 -40.27
C ARG A 488 8.35 -15.03 -41.38
N ARG A 489 7.67 -15.57 -42.41
CA ARG A 489 7.09 -14.76 -43.50
C ARG A 489 6.07 -13.74 -43.00
N VAL A 490 5.14 -14.15 -42.14
CA VAL A 490 4.11 -13.24 -41.58
C VAL A 490 4.76 -12.13 -40.72
N LEU A 491 5.76 -12.48 -39.92
CA LEU A 491 6.50 -11.51 -39.11
C LEU A 491 7.27 -10.51 -39.99
N HIS A 492 7.91 -10.99 -41.06
CA HIS A 492 8.65 -10.15 -42.00
C HIS A 492 7.72 -9.22 -42.80
N GLN A 493 6.63 -9.74 -43.37
CA GLN A 493 5.66 -8.94 -44.14
C GLN A 493 5.04 -7.79 -43.33
N ARG A 494 4.98 -7.93 -42.00
CA ARG A 494 4.45 -6.90 -41.10
C ARG A 494 5.55 -6.00 -40.51
N ASN A 495 6.81 -6.14 -40.93
CA ASN A 495 7.98 -5.45 -40.37
C ASN A 495 8.08 -5.60 -38.85
N TRP A 496 8.03 -6.85 -38.37
CA TRP A 496 8.16 -7.15 -36.94
C TRP A 496 9.58 -7.59 -36.61
N ASP A 497 10.42 -6.60 -36.26
CA ASP A 497 11.83 -6.82 -35.90
C ASP A 497 12.01 -7.46 -34.51
N GLY A 498 10.91 -7.63 -33.75
CA GLY A 498 10.91 -8.32 -32.47
C GLY A 498 9.61 -8.18 -31.68
N PHE A 499 9.52 -8.92 -30.57
CA PHE A 499 8.40 -8.87 -29.63
C PHE A 499 8.49 -7.68 -28.69
N THR A 500 7.33 -7.18 -28.25
CA THR A 500 7.24 -6.01 -27.38
C THR A 500 7.59 -6.38 -25.94
N ILE A 501 7.12 -7.54 -25.48
CA ILE A 501 7.38 -8.01 -24.11
C ILE A 501 8.84 -8.42 -23.97
N ALA A 502 9.52 -7.88 -22.96
CA ALA A 502 10.97 -8.04 -22.79
C ALA A 502 11.42 -9.51 -22.77
N THR A 503 10.66 -10.38 -22.10
CA THR A 503 10.97 -11.81 -22.01
C THR A 503 10.72 -12.55 -23.32
N HIS A 504 9.63 -12.24 -24.03
CA HIS A 504 9.38 -12.78 -25.38
C HIS A 504 10.43 -12.33 -26.38
N ARG A 505 10.88 -11.07 -26.28
CA ARG A 505 11.94 -10.51 -27.13
C ARG A 505 13.27 -11.22 -26.91
N ARG A 506 13.65 -11.43 -25.64
CA ARG A 506 14.87 -12.19 -25.29
C ARG A 506 14.79 -13.63 -25.79
N LEU A 507 13.64 -14.29 -25.62
CA LEU A 507 13.44 -15.65 -26.12
C LEU A 507 13.54 -15.72 -27.66
N TRP A 508 12.94 -14.76 -28.37
CA TRP A 508 13.01 -14.69 -29.83
C TRP A 508 14.41 -14.38 -30.35
N ALA A 509 15.16 -13.54 -29.64
CA ALA A 509 16.56 -13.29 -29.93
C ALA A 509 17.37 -14.59 -29.78
N ALA A 510 17.20 -15.33 -28.68
CA ALA A 510 17.86 -16.62 -28.46
C ALA A 510 17.50 -17.65 -29.54
N ILE A 511 16.21 -17.76 -29.89
CA ILE A 511 15.75 -18.62 -31.01
C ILE A 511 16.47 -18.24 -32.32
N THR A 512 16.54 -16.95 -32.62
CA THR A 512 17.20 -16.46 -33.83
C THR A 512 18.70 -16.74 -33.81
N THR A 513 19.37 -16.60 -32.66
CA THR A 513 20.79 -16.93 -32.51
C THR A 513 21.05 -18.42 -32.70
N VAL A 514 20.24 -19.29 -32.11
CA VAL A 514 20.32 -20.75 -32.29
C VAL A 514 20.16 -21.12 -33.76
N GLU A 515 19.18 -20.53 -34.45
CA GLU A 515 19.01 -20.73 -35.89
C GLU A 515 20.25 -20.33 -36.68
N HIS A 516 20.83 -19.16 -36.43
CA HIS A 516 22.05 -18.74 -37.13
C HIS A 516 23.22 -19.69 -36.86
N GLN A 517 23.40 -20.12 -35.60
CA GLN A 517 24.47 -21.04 -35.21
C GLN A 517 24.36 -22.42 -35.87
N HIS A 518 23.15 -22.89 -36.16
CA HIS A 518 22.91 -24.23 -36.71
C HIS A 518 22.57 -24.24 -38.21
N LEU A 519 22.29 -23.08 -38.81
CA LEU A 519 21.95 -22.90 -40.23
C LEU A 519 23.01 -22.09 -41.02
N THR A 520 24.15 -21.81 -40.40
CA THR A 520 25.27 -20.97 -40.88
C THR A 520 25.93 -21.37 -42.22
N PRO A 521 25.85 -22.60 -42.76
CA PRO A 521 26.38 -22.88 -44.10
C PRO A 521 25.65 -22.15 -45.26
N MET A 522 24.63 -21.31 -44.98
CA MET A 522 23.77 -20.66 -46.00
C MET A 522 23.80 -19.13 -45.96
N GLU A 523 24.72 -18.48 -45.23
CA GLU A 523 24.75 -17.02 -45.00
C GLU A 523 24.69 -16.16 -46.27
N GLY A 524 25.23 -16.63 -47.41
CA GLY A 524 25.16 -15.94 -48.70
C GLY A 524 23.75 -15.82 -49.31
N GLN A 525 22.76 -16.54 -48.78
CA GLN A 525 21.37 -16.57 -49.29
C GLN A 525 20.37 -15.82 -48.39
N TRP A 526 20.75 -15.46 -47.16
CA TRP A 526 19.87 -14.75 -46.22
C TRP A 526 19.75 -13.26 -46.55
N SER A 527 20.80 -12.67 -47.12
CA SER A 527 20.85 -11.25 -47.50
C SER A 527 20.18 -10.93 -48.83
N GLN A 528 20.09 -11.89 -49.77
CA GLN A 528 19.40 -11.72 -51.07
C GLN A 528 17.88 -11.97 -51.01
N ALA A 529 17.35 -12.53 -49.91
CA ALA A 529 15.91 -12.68 -49.69
C ALA A 529 15.22 -11.38 -49.24
N SER A 530 15.99 -10.32 -49.00
CA SER A 530 15.55 -9.03 -48.43
C SER A 530 14.84 -8.10 -49.43
N SER A 531 14.67 -8.52 -50.69
CA SER A 531 14.15 -7.67 -51.76
C SER A 531 13.12 -8.39 -52.64
N GLY A 532 11.91 -8.62 -52.11
CA GLY A 532 10.73 -9.00 -52.89
C GLY A 532 9.83 -10.07 -52.23
N PRO A 533 8.53 -10.16 -52.59
CA PRO A 533 7.56 -11.04 -51.96
C PRO A 533 7.64 -12.47 -52.51
N ALA A 534 8.81 -13.10 -52.45
CA ALA A 534 9.01 -14.48 -52.89
C ALA A 534 9.40 -15.38 -51.72
N THR A 535 8.78 -16.56 -51.70
CA THR A 535 8.94 -17.68 -50.76
C THR A 535 10.40 -17.87 -50.31
N TYR A 536 10.63 -18.19 -49.02
CA TYR A 536 11.94 -18.67 -48.57
C TYR A 536 12.46 -19.72 -49.56
N PRO A 537 13.72 -19.66 -50.01
CA PRO A 537 14.31 -20.72 -50.81
C PRO A 537 14.04 -22.07 -50.14
N GLU A 538 13.54 -23.05 -50.90
CA GLU A 538 13.15 -24.38 -50.42
C GLU A 538 14.19 -25.03 -49.46
N PRO A 539 15.52 -24.88 -49.67
CA PRO A 539 16.53 -25.39 -48.74
C PRO A 539 16.47 -24.76 -47.34
N ILE A 540 16.19 -23.45 -47.24
CA ILE A 540 16.10 -22.72 -45.96
C ILE A 540 14.80 -23.08 -45.24
N ALA A 541 13.70 -23.21 -45.97
CA ALA A 541 12.42 -23.64 -45.41
C ALA A 541 12.50 -25.07 -44.84
N GLN A 542 13.21 -25.97 -45.55
CA GLN A 542 13.44 -27.34 -45.09
C GLN A 542 14.34 -27.36 -43.86
N ALA A 543 15.41 -26.57 -43.83
CA ALA A 543 16.34 -26.51 -42.71
C ALA A 543 15.71 -25.94 -41.42
N LEU A 544 14.86 -24.89 -41.53
CA LEU A 544 14.08 -24.36 -40.40
C LEU A 544 13.08 -25.39 -39.84
N THR A 545 12.51 -26.21 -40.73
CA THR A 545 11.53 -27.25 -40.36
C THR A 545 12.19 -28.43 -39.67
N SER A 546 13.39 -28.82 -40.09
CA SER A 546 14.13 -29.97 -39.53
C SER A 546 14.89 -29.65 -38.24
N LEU A 547 15.01 -28.38 -37.83
CA LEU A 547 15.75 -27.99 -36.64
C LEU A 547 15.02 -28.43 -35.36
N ASP A 548 15.68 -29.22 -34.51
CA ASP A 548 15.15 -29.57 -33.19
C ASP A 548 15.38 -28.43 -32.19
N LEU A 549 14.57 -27.39 -32.34
CA LEU A 549 14.76 -26.10 -31.69
C LEU A 549 14.64 -26.12 -30.16
N PRO A 550 13.67 -26.80 -29.51
CA PRO A 550 13.51 -26.71 -28.06
C PRO A 550 14.73 -27.20 -27.24
N PRO A 551 15.34 -28.37 -27.55
CA PRO A 551 16.56 -28.81 -26.86
C PRO A 551 17.76 -27.91 -27.12
N LEU A 552 17.93 -27.44 -28.37
CA LEU A 552 19.03 -26.51 -28.73
C LEU A 552 18.88 -25.16 -28.04
N LEU A 553 17.65 -24.66 -27.92
CA LEU A 553 17.35 -23.43 -27.20
C LEU A 553 17.66 -23.58 -25.71
N MET A 554 17.28 -24.71 -25.09
CA MET A 554 17.61 -25.01 -23.70
C MET A 554 19.12 -25.08 -23.45
N ALA A 555 19.89 -25.64 -24.39
CA ALA A 555 21.35 -25.72 -24.31
C ALA A 555 22.04 -24.35 -24.52
N HIS A 556 21.40 -23.42 -25.23
CA HIS A 556 21.94 -22.10 -25.55
C HIS A 556 21.77 -21.07 -24.39
N LEU A 557 20.80 -21.26 -23.49
CA LEU A 557 20.55 -20.32 -22.39
C LEU A 557 21.69 -20.35 -21.35
N SER A 558 22.19 -19.17 -20.97
CA SER A 558 23.21 -19.04 -19.91
C SER A 558 22.64 -19.38 -18.52
N ALA A 559 23.50 -19.59 -17.52
CA ALA A 559 23.08 -19.86 -16.14
C ALA A 559 22.21 -18.73 -15.54
N GLU A 560 22.47 -17.48 -15.92
CA GLU A 560 21.68 -16.32 -15.48
C GLU A 560 20.34 -16.21 -16.26
N ASP A 561 20.33 -16.51 -17.57
CA ASP A 561 19.11 -16.54 -18.38
C ASP A 561 18.15 -17.67 -17.95
N THR A 562 18.71 -18.78 -17.46
CA THR A 562 17.97 -19.97 -17.04
C THR A 562 17.00 -19.68 -15.88
N ILE A 563 17.39 -18.82 -14.93
CA ILE A 563 16.54 -18.49 -13.77
C ILE A 563 15.26 -17.74 -14.16
N ASP A 564 15.33 -16.88 -15.19
CA ASP A 564 14.21 -16.00 -15.61
C ASP A 564 13.41 -16.57 -16.81
N LEU A 565 14.10 -17.19 -17.78
CA LEU A 565 13.49 -17.66 -19.03
C LEU A 565 13.04 -19.12 -18.98
N GLN A 566 13.66 -19.99 -18.17
CA GLN A 566 13.32 -21.41 -18.14
C GLN A 566 11.87 -21.68 -17.71
N PRO A 567 11.30 -21.04 -16.67
CA PRO A 567 9.90 -21.26 -16.29
C PRO A 567 8.93 -20.84 -17.41
N ARG A 568 9.28 -19.79 -18.15
CA ARG A 568 8.46 -19.28 -19.27
C ARG A 568 8.55 -20.16 -20.49
N LEU A 569 9.75 -20.63 -20.83
CA LEU A 569 9.96 -21.59 -21.90
C LEU A 569 9.25 -22.93 -21.59
N THR A 570 9.31 -23.39 -20.34
CA THR A 570 8.56 -24.58 -19.88
C THR A 570 7.06 -24.40 -20.09
N ALA A 571 6.50 -23.24 -19.73
CA ALA A 571 5.09 -22.93 -19.94
C ALA A 571 4.68 -22.81 -21.43
N LEU A 572 5.61 -22.40 -22.31
CA LEU A 572 5.37 -22.38 -23.77
C LEU A 572 5.40 -23.79 -24.36
N LEU A 573 6.26 -24.67 -23.84
CA LEU A 573 6.39 -26.06 -24.29
C LEU A 573 5.31 -26.99 -23.72
N GLN A 574 4.67 -26.60 -22.61
CA GLN A 574 3.57 -27.33 -21.98
C GLN A 574 2.26 -26.53 -22.08
N PRO A 575 1.62 -26.48 -23.27
CA PRO A 575 0.38 -25.75 -23.45
C PRO A 575 -0.77 -26.38 -22.66
N SER A 576 -1.63 -25.54 -22.07
CA SER A 576 -2.90 -25.97 -21.45
C SER A 576 -3.82 -26.65 -22.46
N GLU A 577 -4.81 -27.41 -22.00
CA GLU A 577 -5.81 -28.08 -22.87
C GLU A 577 -6.47 -27.10 -23.86
N THR A 578 -6.81 -25.89 -23.41
CA THR A 578 -7.33 -24.80 -24.25
C THR A 578 -6.33 -24.32 -25.30
N ALA A 579 -5.04 -24.28 -24.96
CA ALA A 579 -3.98 -23.89 -25.88
C ALA A 579 -3.65 -25.01 -26.89
N GLN A 580 -3.87 -26.27 -26.53
CA GLN A 580 -3.69 -27.42 -27.43
C GLN A 580 -4.73 -27.43 -28.55
N VAL A 581 -5.97 -27.00 -28.28
CA VAL A 581 -7.01 -26.84 -29.31
C VAL A 581 -6.57 -25.83 -30.39
N ASP A 582 -5.94 -24.72 -29.99
CA ASP A 582 -5.43 -23.70 -30.92
C ASP A 582 -4.25 -24.20 -31.78
N LEU A 583 -3.53 -25.24 -31.32
CA LEU A 583 -2.45 -25.89 -32.09
C LEU A 583 -2.97 -26.86 -33.15
N ILE A 584 -4.27 -27.21 -33.15
CA ILE A 584 -4.90 -28.04 -34.19
C ILE A 584 -5.02 -27.27 -35.51
N GLN A 585 -5.12 -25.94 -35.46
CA GLN A 585 -5.18 -25.07 -36.65
C GLN A 585 -4.11 -23.97 -36.65
N PRO A 586 -2.81 -24.32 -36.79
CA PRO A 586 -1.69 -23.39 -36.58
C PRO A 586 -1.73 -22.12 -37.43
N LEU A 587 -2.17 -22.22 -38.69
CA LEU A 587 -2.21 -21.06 -39.61
C LEU A 587 -3.35 -20.09 -39.29
N LEU A 588 -4.50 -20.58 -38.83
CA LEU A 588 -5.61 -19.73 -38.40
C LEU A 588 -5.26 -19.01 -37.09
N THR A 589 -4.66 -19.75 -36.16
CA THR A 589 -4.15 -19.21 -34.90
C THR A 589 -3.05 -18.17 -35.12
N LEU A 590 -2.14 -18.41 -36.07
CA LEU A 590 -1.12 -17.44 -36.48
C LEU A 590 -1.76 -16.17 -37.03
N ARG A 591 -2.75 -16.29 -37.93
CA ARG A 591 -3.46 -15.15 -38.52
C ARG A 591 -4.17 -14.31 -37.47
N ASP A 592 -4.89 -14.94 -36.53
CA ASP A 592 -5.58 -14.26 -35.43
C ASP A 592 -4.60 -13.54 -34.49
N ALA A 593 -3.55 -14.23 -34.03
CA ALA A 593 -2.53 -13.64 -33.18
C ALA A 593 -1.81 -12.48 -33.89
N ALA A 594 -1.53 -12.64 -35.19
CA ALA A 594 -0.87 -11.62 -35.98
C ALA A 594 -1.75 -10.37 -36.15
N ALA A 595 -3.03 -10.57 -36.46
CA ALA A 595 -4.02 -9.50 -36.61
C ALA A 595 -4.23 -8.72 -35.30
N LYS A 596 -4.29 -9.40 -34.16
CA LYS A 596 -4.40 -8.78 -32.83
C LYS A 596 -3.24 -7.84 -32.51
N LEU A 597 -2.01 -8.24 -32.81
CA LEU A 597 -0.83 -7.41 -32.56
C LEU A 597 -0.72 -6.22 -33.52
N GLU A 598 -1.03 -6.42 -34.82
CA GLU A 598 -1.00 -5.32 -35.79
C GLU A 598 -2.10 -4.29 -35.51
N ARG A 599 -3.27 -4.75 -35.06
CA ARG A 599 -4.37 -3.85 -34.66
C ARG A 599 -3.91 -2.91 -33.54
N GLN A 600 -3.23 -3.43 -32.52
CA GLN A 600 -2.71 -2.60 -31.43
C GLN A 600 -1.65 -1.60 -31.91
N ARG A 601 -0.78 -2.00 -32.85
CA ARG A 601 0.20 -1.09 -33.46
C ARG A 601 -0.49 0.01 -34.26
N SER A 602 -1.49 -0.35 -35.06
CA SER A 602 -2.31 0.57 -35.85
C SER A 602 -3.08 1.55 -34.95
N GLU A 603 -3.69 1.10 -33.85
CA GLU A 603 -4.34 1.97 -32.85
C GLU A 603 -3.34 2.93 -32.18
N ARG A 604 -2.11 2.49 -31.93
CA ARG A 604 -1.05 3.36 -31.39
C ARG A 604 -0.58 4.40 -32.41
N ARG A 605 -0.37 3.99 -33.67
CA ARG A 605 -0.04 4.92 -34.77
C ARG A 605 -1.17 5.92 -34.97
N GLY A 606 -2.42 5.48 -34.97
CA GLY A 606 -3.60 6.34 -35.05
C GLY A 606 -3.68 7.37 -33.91
N ARG A 607 -3.42 6.96 -32.66
CA ARG A 607 -3.33 7.90 -31.52
C ARG A 607 -2.19 8.92 -31.70
N HIS A 608 -1.04 8.50 -32.20
CA HIS A 608 0.09 9.39 -32.44
C HIS A 608 -0.21 10.37 -33.58
N LEU A 609 -0.83 9.91 -34.67
CA LEU A 609 -1.25 10.73 -35.80
C LEU A 609 -2.29 11.77 -35.38
N LEU A 610 -3.28 11.39 -34.55
CA LEU A 610 -4.25 12.34 -33.99
C LEU A 610 -3.59 13.41 -33.10
N ALA A 611 -2.64 13.01 -32.26
CA ALA A 611 -1.92 13.95 -31.39
C ALA A 611 -0.98 14.88 -32.17
N ALA A 612 -0.34 14.38 -33.23
CA ALA A 612 0.44 15.21 -34.14
C ALA A 612 -0.47 16.19 -34.89
N TRP A 613 -1.59 15.70 -35.42
CA TRP A 613 -2.58 16.51 -36.13
C TRP A 613 -3.19 17.62 -35.24
N SER A 614 -3.49 17.32 -33.97
CA SER A 614 -4.03 18.33 -33.04
C SER A 614 -3.06 19.46 -32.69
N ASN A 615 -1.76 19.26 -32.93
CA ASN A 615 -0.72 20.26 -32.66
C ASN A 615 -0.40 21.13 -33.88
N GLU A 616 -0.92 20.78 -35.07
CA GLU A 616 -0.74 21.58 -36.27
C GLU A 616 -1.66 22.81 -36.24
N SER A 617 -1.11 23.98 -36.58
CA SER A 617 -1.89 25.19 -36.76
C SER A 617 -2.62 25.13 -38.10
N ILE A 618 -3.95 25.06 -38.07
CA ILE A 618 -4.78 25.02 -39.29
C ILE A 618 -5.08 26.45 -39.74
N ILE A 619 -4.71 26.77 -40.97
CA ILE A 619 -5.12 27.99 -41.66
C ILE A 619 -6.59 27.83 -42.06
N THR A 620 -7.44 28.75 -41.62
CA THR A 620 -8.87 28.67 -41.91
C THR A 620 -9.19 29.26 -43.29
N PRO A 621 -10.31 28.86 -43.92
CA PRO A 621 -10.74 29.45 -45.18
C PRO A 621 -10.90 30.98 -45.10
N GLU A 622 -11.32 31.51 -43.95
CA GLU A 622 -11.45 32.95 -43.71
C GLU A 622 -10.09 33.66 -43.72
N HIS A 623 -9.04 33.02 -43.19
CA HIS A 623 -7.69 33.54 -43.28
C HIS A 623 -7.18 33.52 -44.73
N CYS A 624 -7.42 32.44 -45.48
CA CYS A 624 -7.09 32.38 -46.91
C CYS A 624 -7.80 33.48 -47.71
N ILE A 625 -9.08 33.74 -47.42
CA ILE A 625 -9.86 34.83 -48.03
C ILE A 625 -9.26 36.20 -47.67
N ALA A 626 -8.91 36.43 -46.40
CA ALA A 626 -8.28 37.68 -45.97
C ALA A 626 -6.94 37.92 -46.67
N THR A 627 -6.08 36.90 -46.77
CA THR A 627 -4.80 36.99 -47.48
C THR A 627 -4.98 37.27 -48.97
N LEU A 628 -5.97 36.66 -49.62
CA LEU A 628 -6.27 36.92 -51.03
C LEU A 628 -6.79 38.33 -51.26
N LEU A 629 -7.65 38.85 -50.38
CA LEU A 629 -8.16 40.22 -50.45
C LEU A 629 -7.03 41.26 -50.23
N GLU A 630 -6.08 40.97 -49.35
CA GLU A 630 -4.88 41.80 -49.17
C GLU A 630 -3.98 41.76 -50.43
N GLN A 631 -3.82 40.60 -51.07
CA GLN A 631 -3.05 40.44 -52.31
C GLN A 631 -3.72 41.07 -53.55
N GLU A 632 -5.05 41.03 -53.64
CA GLU A 632 -5.84 41.71 -54.67
C GLU A 632 -5.87 43.23 -54.48
N SER A 633 -5.75 43.72 -53.23
CA SER A 633 -5.57 45.17 -52.99
C SER A 633 -4.22 45.70 -53.48
N ALA A 634 -3.26 44.81 -53.76
CA ALA A 634 -1.91 45.12 -54.24
C ALA A 634 -1.70 44.89 -55.75
N THR A 635 -2.67 44.33 -56.48
CA THR A 635 -2.55 44.05 -57.92
C THR A 635 -3.83 44.44 -58.69
N ALA A 636 -3.71 44.91 -59.94
CA ALA A 636 -4.85 45.36 -60.75
C ALA A 636 -5.77 44.18 -61.17
N PRO A 637 -7.09 44.38 -61.33
CA PRO A 637 -8.05 43.28 -61.49
C PRO A 637 -7.88 42.57 -62.84
N GLU A 638 -7.65 41.26 -62.80
CA GLU A 638 -7.71 40.39 -63.97
C GLU A 638 -9.15 39.92 -64.22
N THR A 639 -9.58 39.95 -65.49
CA THR A 639 -10.91 39.53 -65.95
C THR A 639 -10.96 38.02 -66.16
N SER A 640 -11.73 37.29 -65.34
CA SER A 640 -12.06 35.87 -65.56
C SER A 640 -13.56 35.67 -65.82
N ASP A 641 -13.91 34.74 -66.71
CA ASP A 641 -15.29 34.49 -67.16
C ASP A 641 -16.23 33.88 -66.09
N ASP A 642 -15.70 33.33 -64.99
CA ASP A 642 -16.49 32.99 -63.79
C ASP A 642 -15.70 33.34 -62.50
N PRO A 643 -15.88 34.56 -61.97
CA PRO A 643 -15.08 35.06 -60.85
C PRO A 643 -15.31 34.30 -59.55
N LYS A 644 -16.44 33.60 -59.39
CA LYS A 644 -16.74 32.85 -58.16
C LYS A 644 -16.05 31.50 -58.14
N ALA A 645 -16.04 30.77 -59.25
CA ALA A 645 -15.33 29.50 -59.38
C ALA A 645 -13.81 29.71 -59.25
N ALA A 646 -13.27 30.72 -59.93
CA ALA A 646 -11.84 31.05 -59.86
C ALA A 646 -11.40 31.47 -58.45
N ALA A 647 -12.24 32.20 -57.70
CA ALA A 647 -11.96 32.56 -56.32
C ALA A 647 -11.98 31.34 -55.37
N ALA A 648 -12.95 30.44 -55.55
CA ALA A 648 -13.05 29.21 -54.76
C ALA A 648 -11.82 28.30 -54.97
N ASP A 649 -11.35 28.17 -56.21
CA ASP A 649 -10.16 27.37 -56.55
C ASP A 649 -8.88 27.98 -55.95
N LYS A 650 -8.74 29.32 -55.97
CA LYS A 650 -7.61 30.02 -55.33
C LYS A 650 -7.61 29.86 -53.81
N ILE A 651 -8.78 29.97 -53.17
CA ILE A 651 -8.94 29.74 -51.72
C ILE A 651 -8.57 28.29 -51.38
N GLN A 652 -9.05 27.32 -52.18
CA GLN A 652 -8.76 25.92 -51.97
C GLN A 652 -7.27 25.60 -52.16
N ALA A 653 -6.61 26.20 -53.16
CA ALA A 653 -5.18 26.03 -53.38
C ALA A 653 -4.34 26.56 -52.21
N LEU A 654 -4.65 27.76 -51.71
CA LEU A 654 -3.97 28.34 -50.54
C LEU A 654 -4.25 27.54 -49.26
N TYR A 655 -5.47 27.04 -49.09
CA TYR A 655 -5.84 26.19 -47.96
C TYR A 655 -5.05 24.87 -47.99
N VAL A 656 -4.97 24.20 -49.15
CA VAL A 656 -4.21 22.95 -49.30
C VAL A 656 -2.71 23.18 -49.10
N GLN A 657 -2.17 24.29 -49.62
CA GLN A 657 -0.76 24.64 -49.45
C GLN A 657 -0.44 24.95 -47.98
N GLY A 658 -1.28 25.76 -47.33
CA GLY A 658 -1.13 26.18 -45.94
C GLY A 658 -1.30 25.04 -44.93
N ASN A 659 -2.14 24.07 -45.25
CA ASN A 659 -2.48 22.94 -44.36
C ASN A 659 -1.87 21.60 -44.83
N ARG A 660 -0.85 21.61 -45.69
CA ARG A 660 -0.31 20.40 -46.34
C ARG A 660 0.04 19.29 -45.35
N GLU A 661 0.72 19.61 -44.24
CA GLU A 661 1.12 18.61 -43.24
C GLU A 661 -0.08 18.11 -42.42
N ALA A 662 -1.00 19.00 -42.05
CA ALA A 662 -2.24 18.63 -41.37
C ALA A 662 -3.11 17.69 -42.23
N LEU A 663 -3.24 17.97 -43.54
CA LEU A 663 -3.97 17.11 -44.48
C LEU A 663 -3.28 15.75 -44.67
N ARG A 664 -1.95 15.71 -44.73
CA ARG A 664 -1.17 14.47 -44.79
C ARG A 664 -1.34 13.61 -43.53
N LEU A 665 -1.28 14.21 -42.35
CA LEU A 665 -1.49 13.51 -41.08
C LEU A 665 -2.92 12.96 -40.97
N GLN A 666 -3.90 13.72 -41.45
CA GLN A 666 -5.29 13.29 -41.54
C GLN A 666 -5.45 12.08 -42.48
N GLU A 667 -4.84 12.11 -43.67
CA GLU A 667 -4.86 11.00 -44.63
C GLU A 667 -4.26 9.74 -44.03
N LEU A 668 -3.07 9.84 -43.41
CA LEU A 668 -2.40 8.73 -42.73
C LEU A 668 -3.28 8.15 -41.60
N TYR A 669 -3.98 8.99 -40.85
CA TYR A 669 -4.92 8.54 -39.82
C TYR A 669 -6.08 7.72 -40.41
N TYR A 670 -6.66 8.17 -41.52
CA TYR A 670 -7.74 7.44 -42.19
C TYR A 670 -7.25 6.12 -42.81
N ILE A 671 -6.02 6.07 -43.30
CA ILE A 671 -5.38 4.82 -43.75
C ILE A 671 -5.30 3.81 -42.60
N GLU A 672 -4.82 4.23 -41.42
CA GLU A 672 -4.80 3.36 -40.23
C GLU A 672 -6.21 2.92 -39.82
N ARG A 673 -7.19 3.82 -39.86
CA ARG A 673 -8.58 3.49 -39.52
C ARG A 673 -9.21 2.48 -40.48
N ARG A 674 -8.91 2.56 -41.79
CA ARG A 674 -9.32 1.53 -42.77
C ARG A 674 -8.61 0.20 -42.50
N ASN A 675 -7.32 0.23 -42.17
CA ASN A 675 -6.54 -0.95 -41.82
C ASN A 675 -7.14 -1.70 -40.61
N LEU A 676 -7.61 -0.99 -39.58
CA LEU A 676 -8.30 -1.60 -38.43
C LEU A 676 -9.53 -2.44 -38.83
N SER A 677 -10.31 -1.99 -39.81
CA SER A 677 -11.47 -2.73 -40.34
C SER A 677 -11.04 -4.01 -41.06
N THR A 678 -9.95 -3.95 -41.84
CA THR A 678 -9.36 -5.12 -42.50
C THR A 678 -8.84 -6.14 -41.48
N LEU A 679 -8.16 -5.68 -40.43
CA LEU A 679 -7.64 -6.53 -39.35
C LEU A 679 -8.75 -7.20 -38.51
N ASP A 680 -9.90 -6.54 -38.37
CA ASP A 680 -11.07 -7.14 -37.72
C ASP A 680 -11.72 -8.23 -38.58
N LYS A 681 -11.74 -8.07 -39.92
CA LYS A 681 -12.12 -9.14 -40.85
C LYS A 681 -11.13 -10.32 -40.83
N GLU A 682 -9.84 -10.04 -40.67
CA GLU A 682 -8.81 -11.07 -40.52
C GLU A 682 -9.04 -11.93 -39.27
N ARG A 683 -9.43 -11.32 -38.14
CA ARG A 683 -9.76 -11.98 -36.86
C ARG A 683 -11.01 -12.85 -36.90
N CYS A 684 -12.06 -12.41 -37.60
CA CYS A 684 -13.37 -13.07 -37.58
C CYS A 684 -13.49 -14.30 -38.51
N GLY A 685 -12.41 -14.70 -39.18
CA GLY A 685 -12.41 -15.93 -39.99
C GLY A 685 -13.52 -15.98 -41.02
N ALA A 686 -13.79 -14.89 -41.75
CA ALA A 686 -14.71 -14.95 -42.87
C ALA A 686 -14.17 -15.97 -43.89
N LEU A 687 -14.93 -17.06 -44.04
CA LEU A 687 -14.84 -18.08 -45.07
C LEU A 687 -14.78 -17.40 -46.44
N GLU A 688 -13.59 -17.31 -47.03
CA GLU A 688 -13.45 -17.17 -48.48
C GLU A 688 -12.15 -17.89 -48.89
N ASN A 689 -12.34 -18.97 -49.63
CA ASN A 689 -11.32 -19.61 -50.44
C ASN A 689 -10.76 -18.58 -51.44
N GLN A 690 -9.75 -17.81 -51.06
CA GLN A 690 -8.86 -17.18 -52.04
C GLN A 690 -7.41 -17.29 -51.58
N ASN A 691 -6.67 -18.02 -52.41
CA ASN A 691 -5.25 -18.26 -52.38
C ASN A 691 -4.50 -16.92 -52.54
N PRO A 692 -3.69 -16.44 -51.58
CA PRO A 692 -2.95 -15.19 -51.74
C PRO A 692 -1.60 -15.44 -52.45
N LEU A 693 -1.65 -16.08 -53.63
CA LEU A 693 -0.48 -16.37 -54.47
C LEU A 693 -0.66 -16.02 -55.96
N SER A 694 -1.55 -15.08 -56.29
CA SER A 694 -1.57 -14.46 -57.62
C SER A 694 -1.38 -12.96 -57.52
N GLY A 695 -0.17 -12.50 -57.84
CA GLY A 695 0.04 -11.12 -58.25
C GLY A 695 -0.64 -10.89 -59.59
N ASP A 696 -1.41 -9.81 -59.68
CA ASP A 696 -1.50 -8.88 -60.81
C ASP A 696 -2.81 -8.09 -60.78
N SER A 697 -2.69 -6.76 -60.66
CA SER A 697 -3.62 -5.79 -61.27
C SER A 697 -2.95 -4.41 -61.16
N LYS A 698 -2.23 -3.96 -62.19
CA LYS A 698 -2.71 -3.13 -63.31
C LYS A 698 -3.45 -1.85 -62.88
N HIS A 699 -2.90 -0.72 -63.33
CA HIS A 699 -3.49 0.62 -63.35
C HIS A 699 -4.92 0.67 -63.92
N GLY A 700 -5.72 1.64 -63.45
CA GLY A 700 -6.99 2.05 -64.08
C GLY A 700 -7.83 3.06 -63.30
N THR A 701 -7.54 4.35 -63.49
CA THR A 701 -8.46 5.49 -63.72
C THR A 701 -9.92 5.54 -63.18
N THR A 702 -10.21 6.69 -62.53
CA THR A 702 -11.40 7.59 -62.60
C THR A 702 -12.81 7.10 -62.22
N GLY A 703 -13.53 7.92 -61.45
CA GLY A 703 -15.00 7.94 -61.42
C GLY A 703 -15.61 8.70 -60.24
N ASN A 704 -16.19 9.88 -60.52
CA ASN A 704 -16.97 10.74 -59.64
C ASN A 704 -18.13 10.05 -58.90
N GLY A 705 -18.49 10.63 -57.74
CA GLY A 705 -19.72 10.38 -56.99
C GLY A 705 -19.71 11.16 -55.68
#